data_AF-A0A8C5R791-F1
#
_entry.id   AF-A0A8C5R791-F1
#
_cell.length_a   1.000
_cell.length_b   1.000
_cell.length_c   1.000
_cell.angle_alpha   90.00
_cell.angle_beta   90.00
_cell.angle_gamma   90.00
#
_symmetry.space_group_name_H-M   'P 1'
#
loop_
_entity.id
_entity.type
_entity.pdbx_description
1 polymer ?
#
loop_
_entity_poly.entity_id
_entity_poly.type
_entity_poly.pdbx_seq_one_letter_code
_entity_poly.pdbx_strand_id
1 'polypeptide(L)'
;MEESNKKAHHTDMYNSPDLILRRGQSFRLTMEFSKPLKDWQSIVFTVQTGPPNAHSHNTYVEFALSNSWSSGMWSAVLESMPGNALRIIMSSPANAVIGRYNLSVSITVMEDTTTFSLGKFTLLFNPWCLDDEVYMANEDERKEYVLNDHGILFMGNEKHISPLGWNFGQFENNILNICMDLLDRSLNYYNDPLADCSQRNSPIYVGRVVSAMINSNDDYGVLEGKWEQDFSDGVDPNSWNGSVEILWSWQRDGYKPVKYGQCWVFAATMCTVLRCLGIPTRVITNFNSAHNTDGNMNVDMHYDTEGKFLEIHDDSIWNFHVWDECWFMRRDIGNFYSGWQVLDSTPQEQSQGVYRCGPTSVTAVREGDVNIDYDAPFVYAEVNADRDTWVVNEDGSKEKVFSDSKYVGKFISTKAVGTDERVDITHTYKYPEGSPQERAVYEKASRIMLFYRPPPERPNVSYNTSTSENRTGNEQPMQPTRPEINPAPSSHNVNTLPSIPERNVLPPMNERNRTPSLPERDSLPRVAGRHATPSLPERSVLPPVSGRHATPSMPERNVLPPVSGRHATPSLPERNVLPPVSGRHATPSLPERNVLPPVARRHATPSLPERNALPPVAGRNPFHPMSGRNVVPPKPERSLLPSMSGRHVLPPATGRNPLPPMSGRNARPSMPERIPQPPVPERNAFRVTPNESDSELPDVTGKFKILSPLVLGEDINLLLVLRNLTPFHRPVKINLSASCTLYTGRRVADIFSDQKSVIISPSQDAHISIQIPYSQYQKCLNNGNMIQVVALCELPFGHKVLVTKDLVLDNPPLQIKALSKAVLHETMTLEIRFKNPLSVPVKDCSLLVEGSGLVDRQLTAVVPFLKPKEKIRFRVEVTPYKAGEKQFIVNFKCKHFSIKGYKLLKVASK
;
A
#
# COMPACT_ATOMS: atom_id res chain seq x y z
N MET A 1 -33.36 10.69 14.38
CA MET A 1 -33.61 9.91 13.14
C MET A 1 -32.31 9.56 12.44
N GLU A 2 -31.39 10.52 12.30
CA GLU A 2 -30.07 10.36 11.65
C GLU A 2 -29.27 9.14 12.11
N GLU A 3 -29.15 8.87 13.42
CA GLU A 3 -28.48 7.67 13.96
C GLU A 3 -29.04 6.36 13.37
N SER A 4 -30.37 6.28 13.20
CA SER A 4 -31.02 5.11 12.61
C SER A 4 -30.77 5.00 11.11
N ASN A 5 -30.59 6.12 10.40
CA ASN A 5 -30.16 6.09 9.00
C ASN A 5 -28.68 5.68 8.93
N LYS A 6 -27.79 6.30 9.73
CA LYS A 6 -26.36 5.97 9.77
C LYS A 6 -26.11 4.49 10.04
N LYS A 7 -26.79 3.93 11.05
CA LYS A 7 -26.68 2.52 11.40
C LYS A 7 -27.26 1.57 10.34
N ALA A 8 -28.31 1.98 9.63
CA ALA A 8 -28.87 1.20 8.53
C ALA A 8 -27.99 1.25 7.27
N HIS A 9 -27.25 2.34 7.04
CA HIS A 9 -26.34 2.53 5.91
C HIS A 9 -24.89 2.11 6.21
N HIS A 10 -24.58 1.55 7.38
CA HIS A 10 -23.22 1.20 7.80
C HIS A 10 -22.26 2.40 7.74
N THR A 11 -22.71 3.53 8.29
CA THR A 11 -22.01 4.83 8.37
C THR A 11 -22.04 5.43 9.79
N ASP A 12 -22.41 4.65 10.80
CA ASP A 12 -22.45 5.03 12.22
C ASP A 12 -21.07 5.08 12.90
N MET A 13 -20.03 4.51 12.30
CA MET A 13 -18.66 4.57 12.84
C MET A 13 -17.90 5.86 12.52
N TYR A 14 -18.27 6.60 11.47
CA TYR A 14 -17.59 7.83 11.09
C TYR A 14 -17.73 8.88 12.20
N ASN A 15 -16.59 9.41 12.68
CA ASN A 15 -16.58 10.48 13.66
C ASN A 15 -16.93 11.85 13.01
N SER A 16 -18.20 12.02 12.67
CA SER A 16 -18.81 13.28 12.21
C SER A 16 -20.28 13.37 12.65
N PRO A 17 -20.78 14.58 13.01
CA PRO A 17 -22.20 14.81 13.23
C PRO A 17 -23.02 14.65 11.93
N ASP A 18 -22.46 14.99 10.77
CA ASP A 18 -23.16 15.11 9.48
C ASP A 18 -23.91 13.83 9.08
N LEU A 19 -25.04 13.95 8.37
CA LEU A 19 -25.75 12.80 7.83
C LEU A 19 -24.93 12.16 6.69
N ILE A 20 -24.42 10.95 6.91
CA ILE A 20 -23.64 10.18 5.93
C ILE A 20 -24.47 8.96 5.52
N LEU A 21 -24.67 8.78 4.22
CA LEU A 21 -25.50 7.76 3.59
C LEU A 21 -24.71 7.00 2.52
N ARG A 22 -25.27 5.90 2.05
CA ARG A 22 -24.77 5.12 0.90
C ARG A 22 -25.81 5.08 -0.21
N ARG A 23 -25.37 5.12 -1.47
CA ARG A 23 -26.23 5.14 -2.66
C ARG A 23 -27.04 3.86 -2.84
N GLY A 24 -28.10 3.90 -3.65
CA GLY A 24 -28.94 2.73 -3.94
C GLY A 24 -29.67 2.15 -2.72
N GLN A 25 -29.83 2.93 -1.64
CA GLN A 25 -30.47 2.50 -0.40
C GLN A 25 -31.36 3.61 0.16
N SER A 26 -32.50 3.20 0.72
CA SER A 26 -33.51 4.11 1.24
C SER A 26 -33.20 4.63 2.65
N PHE A 27 -33.41 5.93 2.87
CA PHE A 27 -33.29 6.60 4.17
C PHE A 27 -34.59 7.30 4.55
N ARG A 28 -34.80 7.58 5.85
CA ARG A 28 -36.00 8.27 6.34
C ARG A 28 -35.75 9.75 6.61
N LEU A 29 -36.75 10.56 6.28
CA LEU A 29 -36.86 11.97 6.60
C LEU A 29 -38.20 12.22 7.33
N THR A 30 -38.25 13.23 8.19
CA THR A 30 -39.51 13.77 8.72
C THR A 30 -39.47 15.29 8.60
N MET A 31 -40.51 15.86 8.02
CA MET A 31 -40.70 17.31 7.90
C MET A 31 -41.89 17.71 8.78
N GLU A 32 -41.69 18.62 9.73
CA GLU A 32 -42.76 19.12 10.59
C GLU A 32 -43.28 20.46 10.07
N PHE A 33 -44.60 20.57 9.91
CA PHE A 33 -45.25 21.76 9.36
C PHE A 33 -45.99 22.53 10.47
N SER A 34 -46.12 23.85 10.28
CA SER A 34 -46.94 24.70 11.17
C SER A 34 -48.44 24.44 11.07
N LYS A 35 -48.90 23.75 10.01
CA LYS A 35 -50.28 23.37 9.71
C LYS A 35 -50.30 22.02 8.96
N PRO A 36 -51.40 21.26 8.98
CA PRO A 36 -51.54 20.08 8.12
C PRO A 36 -51.38 20.43 6.64
N LEU A 37 -50.77 19.51 5.88
CA LEU A 37 -50.74 19.55 4.42
C LEU A 37 -52.13 19.35 3.82
N LYS A 38 -52.32 19.81 2.60
CA LYS A 38 -53.54 19.65 1.79
C LYS A 38 -53.24 18.99 0.46
N ASP A 39 -54.21 18.24 -0.04
CA ASP A 39 -54.11 17.36 -1.23
C ASP A 39 -53.73 18.08 -2.54
N TRP A 40 -53.81 19.41 -2.58
CA TRP A 40 -53.48 20.25 -3.74
C TRP A 40 -52.09 20.92 -3.67
N GLN A 41 -51.25 20.56 -2.70
CA GLN A 41 -49.90 21.10 -2.57
C GLN A 41 -48.88 20.18 -3.26
N SER A 42 -48.18 20.69 -4.26
CA SER A 42 -47.07 19.95 -4.89
C SER A 42 -45.83 20.04 -4.00
N ILE A 43 -45.13 18.91 -3.84
CA ILE A 43 -43.86 18.82 -3.09
C ILE A 43 -42.84 18.18 -4.02
N VAL A 44 -41.81 18.94 -4.38
CA VAL A 44 -40.69 18.50 -5.22
C VAL A 44 -39.40 18.62 -4.43
N PHE A 45 -38.64 17.53 -4.33
CA PHE A 45 -37.31 17.52 -3.73
C PHE A 45 -36.26 17.78 -4.80
N THR A 46 -35.27 18.60 -4.45
CA THR A 46 -34.09 18.88 -5.28
C THR A 46 -32.86 18.40 -4.52
N VAL A 47 -32.05 17.53 -5.14
CA VAL A 47 -30.72 17.17 -4.65
C VAL A 47 -29.66 17.72 -5.60
N GLN A 48 -28.64 18.37 -5.05
CA GLN A 48 -27.53 18.94 -5.83
C GLN A 48 -26.18 18.61 -5.20
N THR A 49 -25.22 18.18 -6.02
CA THR A 49 -23.81 17.95 -5.67
C THR A 49 -22.89 18.66 -6.68
N GLY A 50 -21.62 18.87 -6.33
CA GLY A 50 -20.65 19.59 -7.16
C GLY A 50 -20.78 21.13 -7.11
N PRO A 51 -20.28 21.86 -8.12
CA PRO A 51 -20.26 23.33 -8.11
C PRO A 51 -21.67 23.94 -8.19
N PRO A 52 -21.93 25.16 -7.67
CA PRO A 52 -23.29 25.71 -7.56
C PRO A 52 -24.08 25.83 -8.87
N ASN A 53 -23.39 25.99 -10.00
CA ASN A 53 -23.98 26.11 -11.33
C ASN A 53 -24.17 24.74 -12.02
N ALA A 54 -23.94 23.62 -11.31
CA ALA A 54 -24.11 22.28 -11.83
C ALA A 54 -25.61 22.00 -12.06
N HIS A 55 -25.99 22.00 -13.34
CA HIS A 55 -27.30 21.58 -13.85
C HIS A 55 -27.16 20.40 -14.84
N SER A 56 -26.18 19.52 -14.64
CA SER A 56 -26.07 18.29 -15.43
C SER A 56 -26.99 17.20 -14.86
N HIS A 57 -27.53 16.35 -15.73
CA HIS A 57 -28.63 15.42 -15.43
C HIS A 57 -28.39 14.38 -14.32
N ASN A 58 -27.18 14.28 -13.76
CA ASN A 58 -26.87 13.40 -12.61
C ASN A 58 -26.27 14.12 -11.39
N THR A 59 -25.92 15.41 -11.50
CA THR A 59 -25.42 16.23 -10.37
C THR A 59 -26.52 17.09 -9.75
N TYR A 60 -27.56 17.42 -10.53
CA TYR A 60 -28.78 18.09 -10.10
C TYR A 60 -29.98 17.22 -10.48
N VAL A 61 -30.80 16.83 -9.51
CA VAL A 61 -31.98 15.98 -9.75
C VAL A 61 -33.19 16.48 -8.96
N GLU A 62 -34.31 16.63 -9.66
CA GLU A 62 -35.62 16.94 -9.06
C GLU A 62 -36.55 15.73 -9.11
N PHE A 63 -37.30 15.51 -8.03
CA PHE A 63 -38.25 14.39 -7.93
C PHE A 63 -39.41 14.73 -6.99
N ALA A 64 -40.63 14.47 -7.45
CA ALA A 64 -41.84 14.74 -6.67
C ALA A 64 -42.06 13.73 -5.54
N LEU A 65 -42.73 14.16 -4.47
CA LEU A 65 -43.33 13.26 -3.50
C LEU A 65 -44.42 12.42 -4.18
N SER A 66 -44.45 11.13 -3.87
CA SER A 66 -45.36 10.17 -4.52
C SER A 66 -45.81 9.06 -3.58
N ASN A 67 -46.76 8.24 -4.06
CA ASN A 67 -47.26 7.06 -3.36
C ASN A 67 -46.61 5.74 -3.86
N SER A 68 -45.58 5.83 -4.70
CA SER A 68 -45.04 4.67 -5.45
C SER A 68 -43.57 4.87 -5.81
N TRP A 69 -42.77 3.79 -5.76
CA TRP A 69 -41.34 3.82 -6.05
C TRP A 69 -41.01 4.06 -7.54
N SER A 70 -40.05 4.94 -7.80
CA SER A 70 -39.40 5.09 -9.10
C SER A 70 -38.12 4.26 -9.14
N SER A 71 -38.17 3.06 -9.75
CA SER A 71 -37.02 2.18 -9.85
C SER A 71 -35.88 2.81 -10.67
N GLY A 72 -34.63 2.66 -10.19
CA GLY A 72 -33.45 3.18 -10.89
C GLY A 72 -33.28 4.71 -10.91
N MET A 73 -34.11 5.45 -10.16
CA MET A 73 -34.06 6.92 -10.09
C MET A 73 -34.11 7.41 -8.63
N TRP A 74 -33.88 8.71 -8.43
CA TRP A 74 -34.19 9.34 -7.15
C TRP A 74 -35.71 9.32 -6.91
N SER A 75 -36.13 9.09 -5.68
CA SER A 75 -37.56 9.01 -5.31
C SER A 75 -37.82 9.44 -3.87
N ALA A 76 -39.03 9.98 -3.65
CA ALA A 76 -39.60 10.28 -2.35
C ALA A 76 -40.98 9.64 -2.26
N VAL A 77 -41.17 8.75 -1.29
CA VAL A 77 -42.42 8.01 -1.06
C VAL A 77 -42.98 8.36 0.31
N LEU A 78 -44.28 8.63 0.36
CA LEU A 78 -45.01 8.90 1.60
C LEU A 78 -45.07 7.65 2.50
N GLU A 79 -44.54 7.74 3.72
CA GLU A 79 -44.64 6.66 4.73
C GLU A 79 -45.86 6.87 5.63
N SER A 80 -46.07 8.09 6.15
CA SER A 80 -47.24 8.44 6.98
C SER A 80 -47.34 9.95 7.22
N MET A 81 -48.54 10.42 7.61
CA MET A 81 -48.81 11.82 8.00
C MET A 81 -49.33 11.92 9.45
N PRO A 82 -48.50 11.69 10.49
CA PRO A 82 -48.91 11.88 11.88
C PRO A 82 -49.08 13.37 12.23
N GLY A 83 -50.32 13.85 12.20
CA GLY A 83 -50.67 15.23 12.58
C GLY A 83 -50.17 16.25 11.54
N ASN A 84 -49.28 17.15 11.96
CA ASN A 84 -48.64 18.11 11.05
C ASN A 84 -47.27 17.61 10.51
N ALA A 85 -46.85 16.39 10.86
CA ALA A 85 -45.57 15.84 10.41
C ALA A 85 -45.76 14.95 9.17
N LEU A 86 -44.89 15.13 8.18
CA LEU A 86 -44.80 14.34 6.96
C LEU A 86 -43.60 13.38 7.08
N ARG A 87 -43.84 12.07 7.14
CA ARG A 87 -42.78 11.06 7.14
C ARG A 87 -42.58 10.51 5.74
N ILE A 88 -41.33 10.55 5.28
CA ILE A 88 -40.94 10.26 3.91
C ILE A 88 -39.83 9.22 3.94
N ILE A 89 -39.94 8.21 3.08
CA ILE A 89 -38.80 7.38 2.72
C ILE A 89 -38.26 7.91 1.39
N MET A 90 -36.99 8.30 1.38
CA MET A 90 -36.28 8.76 0.19
C MET A 90 -35.31 7.68 -0.26
N SER A 91 -35.06 7.55 -1.56
CA SER A 91 -33.99 6.70 -2.08
C SER A 91 -33.25 7.38 -3.22
N SER A 92 -31.95 7.13 -3.26
CA SER A 92 -31.08 7.40 -4.41
C SER A 92 -30.98 6.15 -5.31
N PRO A 93 -30.62 6.29 -6.59
CA PRO A 93 -30.26 5.15 -7.43
C PRO A 93 -28.87 4.61 -7.08
N ALA A 94 -28.61 3.34 -7.39
CA ALA A 94 -27.33 2.69 -7.09
C ALA A 94 -26.14 3.19 -7.92
N ASN A 95 -26.38 3.97 -8.98
CA ASN A 95 -25.39 4.66 -9.79
C ASN A 95 -25.37 6.19 -9.54
N ALA A 96 -25.86 6.66 -8.40
CA ALA A 96 -25.75 8.07 -8.01
C ALA A 96 -24.27 8.49 -7.86
N VAL A 97 -24.00 9.76 -8.17
CA VAL A 97 -22.71 10.42 -7.89
C VAL A 97 -22.43 10.40 -6.38
N ILE A 98 -21.22 10.03 -5.97
CA ILE A 98 -20.78 10.18 -4.57
C ILE A 98 -20.29 11.60 -4.30
N GLY A 99 -20.44 12.08 -3.06
CA GLY A 99 -20.02 13.43 -2.68
C GLY A 99 -20.92 14.10 -1.64
N ARG A 100 -20.78 15.43 -1.54
CA ARG A 100 -21.50 16.29 -0.61
C ARG A 100 -22.74 16.87 -1.31
N TYR A 101 -23.92 16.49 -0.85
CA TYR A 101 -25.19 16.96 -1.37
C TYR A 101 -25.82 18.05 -0.51
N ASN A 102 -26.41 19.05 -1.16
CA ASN A 102 -27.46 19.88 -0.59
C ASN A 102 -28.83 19.20 -0.87
N LEU A 103 -29.72 19.20 0.11
CA LEU A 103 -31.13 18.83 -0.06
C LEU A 103 -32.01 20.07 0.10
N SER A 104 -32.90 20.29 -0.87
CA SER A 104 -33.94 21.32 -0.82
C SER A 104 -35.31 20.72 -1.15
N VAL A 105 -36.37 21.44 -0.80
CA VAL A 105 -37.75 21.12 -1.16
C VAL A 105 -38.47 22.36 -1.65
N SER A 106 -39.07 22.27 -2.83
CA SER A 106 -39.97 23.26 -3.40
C SER A 106 -41.40 22.85 -3.13
N ILE A 107 -42.17 23.73 -2.49
CA ILE A 107 -43.58 23.52 -2.15
C ILE A 107 -44.40 24.54 -2.94
N THR A 108 -45.24 24.03 -3.84
CA THR A 108 -46.15 24.87 -4.65
C THR A 108 -47.55 24.83 -4.04
N VAL A 109 -48.13 26.02 -3.84
CA VAL A 109 -49.48 26.20 -3.29
C VAL A 109 -50.24 27.14 -4.23
N MET A 110 -51.19 26.59 -4.98
CA MET A 110 -51.81 27.27 -6.12
C MET A 110 -50.74 27.60 -7.18
N GLU A 111 -50.38 28.87 -7.39
CA GLU A 111 -49.30 29.27 -8.32
C GLU A 111 -48.00 29.66 -7.59
N ASP A 112 -48.06 29.97 -6.29
CA ASP A 112 -46.90 30.37 -5.50
C ASP A 112 -46.02 29.16 -5.15
N THR A 113 -44.75 29.19 -5.55
CA THR A 113 -43.76 28.18 -5.18
C THR A 113 -42.73 28.74 -4.22
N THR A 114 -42.55 28.10 -3.05
CA THR A 114 -41.52 28.46 -2.06
C THR A 114 -40.53 27.31 -1.90
N THR A 115 -39.24 27.59 -2.05
CA THR A 115 -38.16 26.61 -1.86
C THR A 115 -37.49 26.78 -0.50
N PHE A 116 -37.31 25.66 0.20
CA PHE A 116 -36.66 25.58 1.52
C PHE A 116 -35.43 24.67 1.43
N SER A 117 -34.31 25.07 2.02
CA SER A 117 -33.18 24.16 2.24
C SER A 117 -33.49 23.25 3.44
N LEU A 118 -33.35 21.95 3.27
CA LEU A 118 -33.57 20.94 4.32
C LEU A 118 -32.27 20.50 5.00
N GLY A 119 -31.11 20.85 4.44
CA GLY A 119 -29.80 20.58 5.00
C GLY A 119 -28.81 20.00 3.99
N LYS A 120 -27.79 19.29 4.51
CA LYS A 120 -26.75 18.64 3.73
C LYS A 120 -26.58 17.19 4.16
N PHE A 121 -26.14 16.34 3.24
CA PHE A 121 -25.75 14.97 3.53
C PHE A 121 -24.57 14.55 2.63
N THR A 122 -23.81 13.55 3.07
CA THR A 122 -22.77 12.92 2.26
C THR A 122 -23.30 11.60 1.70
N LEU A 123 -23.10 11.34 0.41
CA LEU A 123 -23.46 10.07 -0.23
C LEU A 123 -22.19 9.33 -0.66
N LEU A 124 -22.11 8.06 -0.29
CA LEU A 124 -20.97 7.16 -0.52
C LEU A 124 -21.34 5.96 -1.41
N PHE A 125 -20.33 5.23 -1.87
CA PHE A 125 -20.50 3.93 -2.52
C PHE A 125 -21.11 2.90 -1.54
N ASN A 126 -21.86 1.92 -2.07
CA ASN A 126 -22.63 0.97 -1.28
C ASN A 126 -22.31 -0.52 -1.55
N PRO A 127 -21.30 -1.09 -0.86
CA PRO A 127 -20.98 -2.51 -0.91
C PRO A 127 -22.12 -3.45 -0.48
N TRP A 128 -23.16 -2.94 0.18
CA TRP A 128 -24.34 -3.71 0.62
C TRP A 128 -25.50 -3.70 -0.40
N CYS A 129 -25.50 -2.79 -1.38
CA CYS A 129 -26.54 -2.69 -2.41
C CYS A 129 -26.21 -3.57 -3.62
N LEU A 130 -27.09 -4.52 -3.96
CA LEU A 130 -26.92 -5.48 -5.08
C LEU A 130 -26.73 -4.83 -6.45
N ASP A 131 -27.30 -3.64 -6.66
CA ASP A 131 -27.25 -2.92 -7.94
C ASP A 131 -26.02 -1.99 -8.08
N ASP A 132 -25.25 -1.81 -7.00
CA ASP A 132 -24.04 -0.98 -6.99
C ASP A 132 -22.85 -1.73 -7.62
N GLU A 133 -22.02 -1.01 -8.36
CA GLU A 133 -20.80 -1.51 -8.99
C GLU A 133 -19.76 -1.99 -7.98
N VAL A 134 -19.80 -1.53 -6.72
CA VAL A 134 -18.92 -2.00 -5.64
C VAL A 134 -19.51 -3.16 -4.80
N TYR A 135 -20.64 -3.75 -5.21
CA TYR A 135 -21.33 -4.77 -4.40
C TYR A 135 -20.43 -5.96 -4.04
N MET A 136 -20.30 -6.24 -2.75
CA MET A 136 -19.51 -7.33 -2.20
C MET A 136 -20.43 -8.24 -1.38
N ALA A 137 -20.64 -9.48 -1.83
CA ALA A 137 -21.67 -10.36 -1.26
C ALA A 137 -21.33 -10.89 0.15
N ASN A 138 -20.04 -11.14 0.43
CA ASN A 138 -19.59 -11.69 1.69
C ASN A 138 -19.50 -10.61 2.78
N GLU A 139 -20.27 -10.80 3.85
CA GLU A 139 -20.38 -9.84 4.96
C GLU A 139 -19.10 -9.74 5.81
N ASP A 140 -18.27 -10.78 5.88
CA ASP A 140 -16.98 -10.71 6.59
C ASP A 140 -15.89 -10.06 5.73
N GLU A 141 -15.94 -10.23 4.40
CA GLU A 141 -15.12 -9.46 3.47
C GLU A 141 -15.49 -7.96 3.50
N ARG A 142 -16.78 -7.60 3.55
CA ARG A 142 -17.20 -6.20 3.77
C ARG A 142 -16.68 -5.62 5.08
N LYS A 143 -16.64 -6.43 6.16
CA LYS A 143 -16.04 -6.00 7.42
C LYS A 143 -14.55 -5.73 7.26
N GLU A 144 -13.79 -6.65 6.65
CA GLU A 144 -12.34 -6.49 6.48
C GLU A 144 -11.98 -5.34 5.52
N TYR A 145 -12.67 -5.25 4.38
CA TYR A 145 -12.26 -4.41 3.24
C TYR A 145 -12.95 -3.05 3.19
N VAL A 146 -13.88 -2.76 4.10
CA VAL A 146 -14.54 -1.44 4.23
C VAL A 146 -14.54 -0.94 5.67
N LEU A 147 -14.93 -1.81 6.62
CA LEU A 147 -15.18 -1.42 8.02
C LEU A 147 -14.00 -1.61 8.98
N ASN A 148 -12.92 -2.30 8.57
CA ASN A 148 -11.74 -2.45 9.41
C ASN A 148 -10.85 -1.20 9.34
N ASP A 149 -10.58 -0.59 10.49
CA ASP A 149 -9.81 0.65 10.65
C ASP A 149 -8.31 0.44 10.87
N HIS A 150 -7.86 -0.81 10.95
CA HIS A 150 -6.45 -1.19 11.05
C HIS A 150 -6.12 -2.32 10.09
N GLY A 151 -4.82 -2.48 9.80
CA GLY A 151 -4.32 -3.43 8.82
C GLY A 151 -2.99 -4.07 9.20
N ILE A 152 -2.55 -4.96 8.33
CA ILE A 152 -1.24 -5.60 8.32
C ILE A 152 -0.70 -5.47 6.90
N LEU A 153 0.44 -4.82 6.76
CA LEU A 153 1.22 -4.75 5.53
C LEU A 153 2.34 -5.79 5.60
N PHE A 154 2.79 -6.33 4.47
CA PHE A 154 3.90 -7.27 4.45
C PHE A 154 5.15 -6.61 3.85
N MET A 155 6.32 -6.88 4.42
CA MET A 155 7.61 -6.29 4.03
C MET A 155 8.75 -7.30 4.22
N GLY A 156 9.95 -6.96 3.76
CA GLY A 156 11.15 -7.79 3.88
C GLY A 156 11.58 -8.32 2.51
N ASN A 157 11.71 -9.64 2.37
CA ASN A 157 11.86 -10.27 1.05
C ASN A 157 11.15 -11.62 0.99
N GLU A 158 11.09 -12.24 -0.19
CA GLU A 158 10.42 -13.53 -0.41
C GLU A 158 10.84 -14.68 0.53
N LYS A 159 12.02 -14.60 1.16
CA LYS A 159 12.54 -15.63 2.10
C LYS A 159 12.39 -15.22 3.57
N HIS A 160 12.07 -13.96 3.84
CA HIS A 160 11.80 -13.41 5.17
C HIS A 160 10.71 -12.34 5.06
N ILE A 161 9.45 -12.76 5.18
CA ILE A 161 8.27 -11.90 5.14
C ILE A 161 7.90 -11.51 6.58
N SER A 162 7.93 -10.21 6.89
CA SER A 162 7.56 -9.64 8.19
C SER A 162 6.25 -8.83 8.11
N PRO A 163 5.33 -8.97 9.10
CA PRO A 163 4.11 -8.17 9.17
C PRO A 163 4.36 -6.81 9.85
N LEU A 164 3.75 -5.76 9.31
CA LEU A 164 3.74 -4.40 9.82
C LEU A 164 2.30 -3.97 10.14
N GLY A 165 2.00 -3.64 11.40
CA GLY A 165 0.72 -3.02 11.78
C GLY A 165 0.60 -1.61 11.22
N TRP A 166 -0.59 -1.27 10.69
CA TRP A 166 -0.90 0.04 10.14
C TRP A 166 -2.29 0.53 10.58
N ASN A 167 -2.39 1.79 10.98
CA ASN A 167 -3.65 2.45 11.31
C ASN A 167 -4.21 3.17 10.07
N PHE A 168 -5.24 2.59 9.43
CA PHE A 168 -5.94 3.27 8.34
C PHE A 168 -6.76 4.44 8.90
N GLY A 169 -7.59 4.16 9.92
CA GLY A 169 -8.31 5.19 10.66
C GLY A 169 -9.31 6.00 9.84
N GLN A 170 -9.92 5.41 8.79
CA GLN A 170 -10.89 6.08 7.90
C GLN A 170 -12.14 6.63 8.61
N PHE A 171 -12.33 6.26 9.88
CA PHE A 171 -13.40 6.71 10.77
C PHE A 171 -12.93 7.66 11.89
N GLU A 172 -11.71 8.18 11.84
CA GLU A 172 -11.26 9.25 12.75
C GLU A 172 -11.75 10.63 12.30
N ASN A 173 -11.61 11.60 13.21
CA ASN A 173 -12.18 12.94 13.05
C ASN A 173 -11.72 13.60 11.74
N ASN A 174 -12.68 14.18 11.00
CA ASN A 174 -12.49 14.89 9.74
C ASN A 174 -11.88 14.11 8.54
N ILE A 175 -11.51 12.83 8.69
CA ILE A 175 -10.87 12.05 7.59
C ILE A 175 -11.77 11.97 6.35
N LEU A 176 -13.09 11.76 6.53
CA LEU A 176 -14.05 11.76 5.41
C LEU A 176 -14.11 13.11 4.67
N ASN A 177 -13.96 14.24 5.36
CA ASN A 177 -13.89 15.54 4.68
C ASN A 177 -12.60 15.66 3.87
N ILE A 178 -11.46 15.22 4.39
CA ILE A 178 -10.18 15.22 3.65
C ILE A 178 -10.27 14.33 2.40
N CYS A 179 -10.93 13.17 2.50
CA CYS A 179 -11.15 12.27 1.36
C CYS A 179 -12.04 12.88 0.27
N MET A 180 -13.00 13.75 0.64
CA MET A 180 -13.82 14.51 -0.31
C MET A 180 -13.06 15.71 -0.88
N ASP A 181 -12.34 16.45 -0.04
CA ASP A 181 -11.48 17.58 -0.41
C ASP A 181 -10.37 17.15 -1.39
N LEU A 182 -9.95 15.88 -1.34
CA LEU A 182 -8.99 15.27 -2.27
C LEU A 182 -9.56 15.14 -3.69
N LEU A 183 -10.82 14.73 -3.84
CA LEU A 183 -11.47 14.69 -5.16
C LEU A 183 -11.63 16.11 -5.72
N ASP A 184 -12.03 17.05 -4.86
CA ASP A 184 -12.18 18.49 -5.14
C ASP A 184 -10.82 19.22 -5.40
N ARG A 185 -9.71 18.49 -5.51
CA ARG A 185 -8.34 19.01 -5.72
C ARG A 185 -7.55 18.38 -6.88
N SER A 186 -8.08 17.33 -7.48
CA SER A 186 -7.45 16.68 -8.64
C SER A 186 -7.30 17.61 -9.85
N LEU A 187 -6.33 17.33 -10.72
CA LEU A 187 -6.24 17.92 -12.06
C LEU A 187 -7.55 17.70 -12.84
N ASN A 188 -8.25 16.58 -12.62
CA ASN A 188 -9.56 16.33 -13.19
C ASN A 188 -10.57 17.43 -12.79
N TYR A 189 -10.74 17.67 -11.49
CA TYR A 189 -11.61 18.71 -10.97
C TYR A 189 -11.12 20.13 -11.30
N TYR A 190 -9.81 20.39 -11.33
CA TYR A 190 -9.25 21.69 -11.70
C TYR A 190 -9.53 22.05 -13.18
N ASN A 191 -9.45 21.07 -14.08
CA ASN A 191 -9.69 21.28 -15.51
C ASN A 191 -11.20 21.40 -15.85
N ASP A 192 -12.05 20.56 -15.26
CA ASP A 192 -13.51 20.69 -15.38
C ASP A 192 -14.22 20.15 -14.11
N PRO A 193 -14.60 21.05 -13.17
CA PRO A 193 -15.29 20.68 -11.94
C PRO A 193 -16.63 19.95 -12.16
N LEU A 194 -17.32 20.22 -13.27
CA LEU A 194 -18.63 19.66 -13.58
C LEU A 194 -18.49 18.26 -14.18
N ALA A 195 -17.58 18.09 -15.14
CA ALA A 195 -17.29 16.79 -15.73
C ALA A 195 -16.71 15.81 -14.70
N ASP A 196 -15.79 16.26 -13.83
CA ASP A 196 -15.29 15.45 -12.71
C ASP A 196 -16.43 15.01 -11.78
N CYS A 197 -17.20 15.96 -11.23
CA CYS A 197 -18.30 15.62 -10.33
C CYS A 197 -19.33 14.68 -10.97
N SER A 198 -19.62 14.83 -12.27
CA SER A 198 -20.55 13.95 -12.99
C SER A 198 -20.04 12.50 -13.13
N GLN A 199 -18.73 12.27 -13.07
CA GLN A 199 -18.08 10.95 -13.21
C GLN A 199 -17.77 10.29 -11.86
N ARG A 200 -17.92 11.01 -10.73
CA ARG A 200 -17.84 10.45 -9.37
C ARG A 200 -18.98 9.46 -9.03
N ASN A 201 -19.75 9.00 -10.00
CA ASN A 201 -20.59 7.81 -9.87
C ASN A 201 -19.84 6.51 -10.23
N SER A 202 -18.69 6.58 -10.87
CA SER A 202 -17.93 5.40 -11.32
C SER A 202 -16.80 5.07 -10.34
N PRO A 203 -16.70 3.84 -9.81
CA PRO A 203 -15.57 3.44 -8.96
C PRO A 203 -14.28 3.30 -9.78
N ILE A 204 -14.38 3.04 -11.10
CA ILE A 204 -13.26 3.08 -12.05
C ILE A 204 -12.65 4.49 -12.06
N TYR A 205 -13.50 5.52 -12.18
CA TYR A 205 -13.09 6.92 -12.22
C TYR A 205 -12.51 7.37 -10.88
N VAL A 206 -13.25 7.18 -9.79
CA VAL A 206 -12.82 7.60 -8.44
C VAL A 206 -11.52 6.90 -8.03
N GLY A 207 -11.37 5.60 -8.31
CA GLY A 207 -10.11 4.89 -8.07
C GLY A 207 -8.93 5.51 -8.79
N ARG A 208 -9.07 5.80 -10.10
CA ARG A 208 -8.01 6.37 -10.95
C ARG A 208 -7.70 7.85 -10.67
N VAL A 209 -8.64 8.60 -10.10
CA VAL A 209 -8.40 9.95 -9.57
C VAL A 209 -7.66 9.89 -8.23
N VAL A 210 -8.03 8.96 -7.34
CA VAL A 210 -7.35 8.79 -6.05
C VAL A 210 -5.92 8.25 -6.25
N SER A 211 -5.67 7.35 -7.21
CA SER A 211 -4.32 6.83 -7.44
C SER A 211 -3.34 7.91 -7.92
N ALA A 212 -3.80 8.89 -8.70
CA ALA A 212 -3.04 10.11 -8.98
C ALA A 212 -2.85 10.96 -7.70
N MET A 213 -3.96 11.37 -7.07
CA MET A 213 -3.95 12.36 -5.98
C MET A 213 -3.24 11.93 -4.68
N ILE A 214 -2.92 10.65 -4.51
CA ILE A 214 -2.19 10.15 -3.35
C ILE A 214 -0.69 10.44 -3.45
N ASN A 215 -0.12 10.57 -4.65
CA ASN A 215 1.23 11.14 -4.84
C ASN A 215 1.17 12.63 -5.21
N SER A 216 2.29 13.32 -5.10
CA SER A 216 2.35 14.77 -5.28
C SER A 216 2.91 15.24 -6.63
N ASN A 217 3.22 14.34 -7.56
CA ASN A 217 4.11 14.65 -8.68
C ASN A 217 3.53 15.71 -9.64
N ASP A 218 2.26 15.59 -9.99
CA ASP A 218 1.60 16.46 -10.98
C ASP A 218 0.56 17.41 -10.35
N ASP A 219 -0.16 16.93 -9.31
CA ASP A 219 -1.39 17.57 -8.78
C ASP A 219 -1.19 18.36 -7.47
N TYR A 220 0.01 18.39 -6.87
CA TYR A 220 0.22 18.72 -5.44
C TYR A 220 -0.59 17.83 -4.47
N GLY A 221 -0.77 16.56 -4.83
CA GLY A 221 -1.42 15.53 -4.02
C GLY A 221 -0.69 15.17 -2.71
N VAL A 222 -1.14 14.09 -2.06
CA VAL A 222 -0.94 13.88 -0.61
C VAL A 222 0.52 13.68 -0.19
N LEU A 223 1.29 12.82 -0.86
CA LEU A 223 2.62 12.39 -0.43
C LEU A 223 3.72 12.72 -1.45
N GLU A 224 4.84 13.28 -0.98
CA GLU A 224 6.08 13.43 -1.76
C GLU A 224 6.89 12.12 -1.68
N GLY A 225 7.27 11.54 -2.82
CA GLY A 225 8.03 10.28 -2.86
C GLY A 225 9.53 10.48 -2.65
N LYS A 226 10.17 9.69 -1.78
CA LYS A 226 11.64 9.72 -1.61
C LYS A 226 12.20 8.38 -1.14
N TRP A 227 13.08 7.81 -1.95
CA TRP A 227 13.72 6.52 -1.70
C TRP A 227 15.16 6.64 -1.16
N GLU A 228 15.87 7.68 -1.56
CA GLU A 228 17.21 8.00 -1.06
C GLU A 228 17.20 8.64 0.34
N GLN A 229 18.27 8.43 1.12
CA GLN A 229 18.58 9.26 2.28
C GLN A 229 19.21 10.58 1.79
N ASP A 230 19.09 11.73 2.47
CA ASP A 230 18.63 12.01 3.83
C ASP A 230 17.16 12.47 3.90
N PHE A 231 16.49 12.22 5.04
CA PHE A 231 15.10 12.60 5.30
C PHE A 231 14.97 13.79 6.27
N SER A 232 16.05 14.52 6.57
CA SER A 232 16.07 15.58 7.59
C SER A 232 15.12 16.76 7.36
N ASP A 233 14.63 16.96 6.14
CA ASP A 233 13.63 17.97 5.79
C ASP A 233 12.17 17.46 5.83
N GLY A 234 11.93 16.24 6.32
CA GLY A 234 10.61 15.64 6.44
C GLY A 234 10.54 14.44 7.38
N VAL A 235 9.60 13.54 7.12
CA VAL A 235 9.43 12.28 7.87
C VAL A 235 9.94 11.11 7.02
N ASP A 236 11.02 10.47 7.50
CA ASP A 236 11.48 9.15 7.01
C ASP A 236 10.29 8.17 6.89
N PRO A 237 10.00 7.61 5.70
CA PRO A 237 8.83 6.77 5.43
C PRO A 237 8.66 5.58 6.39
N ASN A 238 9.75 5.10 6.98
CA ASN A 238 9.75 4.02 7.97
C ASN A 238 9.32 4.48 9.37
N SER A 239 8.95 5.75 9.54
CA SER A 239 8.45 6.31 10.80
C SER A 239 6.93 6.23 10.92
N TRP A 240 6.20 6.35 9.80
CA TRP A 240 4.74 6.36 9.75
C TRP A 240 4.11 5.07 10.27
N ASN A 241 3.14 5.18 11.17
CA ASN A 241 2.39 4.06 11.74
C ASN A 241 0.94 3.99 11.22
N GLY A 242 0.51 5.00 10.45
CA GLY A 242 -0.88 5.14 10.00
C GLY A 242 -1.06 6.30 9.02
N SER A 243 -2.20 6.31 8.35
CA SER A 243 -2.55 7.31 7.32
C SER A 243 -3.28 8.54 7.89
N VAL A 244 -3.78 8.46 9.13
CA VAL A 244 -4.51 9.53 9.82
C VAL A 244 -3.68 10.82 9.91
N GLU A 245 -2.47 10.76 10.45
CA GLU A 245 -1.59 11.93 10.61
C GLU A 245 -1.01 12.43 9.28
N ILE A 246 -0.93 11.59 8.24
CA ILE A 246 -0.58 11.99 6.88
C ILE A 246 -1.68 12.89 6.32
N LEU A 247 -2.93 12.41 6.32
CA LEU A 247 -4.09 13.14 5.80
C LEU A 247 -4.38 14.42 6.63
N TRP A 248 -4.27 14.34 7.96
CA TRP A 248 -4.37 15.53 8.83
C TRP A 248 -3.26 16.54 8.57
N SER A 249 -2.01 16.11 8.34
CA SER A 249 -0.90 17.02 8.03
C SER A 249 -1.09 17.70 6.68
N TRP A 250 -1.46 16.94 5.65
CA TRP A 250 -1.77 17.47 4.32
C TRP A 250 -2.81 18.60 4.40
N GLN A 251 -3.96 18.36 5.04
CA GLN A 251 -4.99 19.40 5.21
C GLN A 251 -4.51 20.57 6.08
N ARG A 252 -3.91 20.30 7.25
CA ARG A 252 -3.46 21.32 8.21
C ARG A 252 -2.47 22.30 7.61
N ASP A 253 -1.53 21.79 6.81
CA ASP A 253 -0.39 22.57 6.31
C ASP A 253 -0.69 23.25 4.95
N GLY A 254 -1.97 23.21 4.54
CA GLY A 254 -2.53 23.95 3.41
C GLY A 254 -2.69 23.15 2.11
N TYR A 255 -2.86 21.83 2.21
CA TYR A 255 -2.84 20.88 1.09
C TYR A 255 -1.51 20.89 0.34
N LYS A 256 -0.41 20.93 1.11
CA LYS A 256 0.96 20.82 0.61
C LYS A 256 1.45 19.37 0.75
N PRO A 257 2.25 18.85 -0.20
CA PRO A 257 2.77 17.49 -0.15
C PRO A 257 3.42 17.11 1.19
N VAL A 258 3.05 15.95 1.71
CA VAL A 258 3.58 15.41 2.96
C VAL A 258 4.87 14.64 2.68
N LYS A 259 5.97 15.14 3.24
CA LYS A 259 7.29 14.52 3.19
C LYS A 259 7.42 13.46 4.29
N TYR A 260 7.68 12.17 4.04
CA TYR A 260 7.89 11.49 2.76
C TYR A 260 7.14 10.15 2.69
N GLY A 261 6.84 9.71 1.46
CA GLY A 261 6.25 8.42 1.12
C GLY A 261 7.21 7.46 0.40
N GLN A 262 6.92 6.17 0.55
CA GLN A 262 7.42 5.01 -0.21
C GLN A 262 6.21 4.07 -0.42
N CYS A 263 6.27 3.05 -1.30
CA CYS A 263 5.09 2.32 -1.81
C CYS A 263 4.03 1.94 -0.75
N TRP A 264 4.42 1.32 0.37
CA TRP A 264 3.49 0.93 1.44
C TRP A 264 2.78 2.11 2.12
N VAL A 265 3.38 3.31 2.12
CA VAL A 265 2.81 4.55 2.65
C VAL A 265 1.78 5.12 1.66
N PHE A 266 2.09 5.08 0.36
CA PHE A 266 1.15 5.47 -0.70
C PHE A 266 -0.07 4.55 -0.69
N ALA A 267 0.14 3.24 -0.87
CA ALA A 267 -0.92 2.23 -0.87
C ALA A 267 -1.78 2.27 0.41
N ALA A 268 -1.19 2.21 1.61
CA ALA A 268 -2.02 2.22 2.83
C ALA A 268 -2.82 3.54 3.02
N THR A 269 -2.36 4.65 2.45
CA THR A 269 -3.11 5.92 2.43
C THR A 269 -4.20 5.94 1.36
N MET A 270 -3.94 5.36 0.18
CA MET A 270 -4.98 5.11 -0.84
C MET A 270 -6.07 4.17 -0.32
N CYS A 271 -5.69 3.04 0.29
CA CYS A 271 -6.57 2.12 0.99
C CYS A 271 -7.49 2.84 1.98
N THR A 272 -6.93 3.75 2.78
CA THR A 272 -7.68 4.58 3.73
C THR A 272 -8.74 5.44 3.02
N VAL A 273 -8.36 6.15 1.95
CA VAL A 273 -9.29 7.01 1.19
C VAL A 273 -10.39 6.19 0.53
N LEU A 274 -10.05 5.10 -0.14
CA LEU A 274 -11.03 4.28 -0.89
C LEU A 274 -12.01 3.56 0.05
N ARG A 275 -11.54 3.03 1.19
CA ARG A 275 -12.41 2.54 2.29
C ARG A 275 -13.31 3.64 2.84
N CYS A 276 -12.78 4.85 3.01
CA CYS A 276 -13.55 6.01 3.50
C CYS A 276 -14.70 6.37 2.55
N LEU A 277 -14.45 6.35 1.24
CA LEU A 277 -15.44 6.61 0.19
C LEU A 277 -16.43 5.44 -0.04
N GLY A 278 -16.15 4.26 0.51
CA GLY A 278 -17.01 3.08 0.46
C GLY A 278 -16.68 2.07 -0.65
N ILE A 279 -15.51 2.16 -1.28
CA ILE A 279 -15.00 1.12 -2.18
C ILE A 279 -14.31 0.05 -1.31
N PRO A 280 -14.60 -1.26 -1.47
CA PRO A 280 -13.89 -2.30 -0.75
C PRO A 280 -12.46 -2.44 -1.28
N THR A 281 -11.46 -2.25 -0.41
CA THR A 281 -10.06 -2.15 -0.81
C THR A 281 -9.15 -2.91 0.16
N ARG A 282 -8.11 -3.56 -0.37
CA ARG A 282 -7.07 -4.26 0.39
C ARG A 282 -5.68 -3.98 -0.16
N VAL A 283 -4.73 -3.74 0.73
CA VAL A 283 -3.32 -3.57 0.37
C VAL A 283 -2.71 -4.93 -0.01
N ILE A 284 -1.93 -4.95 -1.09
CA ILE A 284 -1.22 -6.10 -1.63
C ILE A 284 0.28 -5.84 -1.59
N THR A 285 1.07 -6.84 -1.18
CA THR A 285 2.54 -6.83 -1.30
C THR A 285 2.98 -7.86 -2.33
N ASN A 286 3.75 -7.43 -3.34
CA ASN A 286 4.43 -8.32 -4.29
C ASN A 286 5.92 -8.43 -3.93
N PHE A 287 6.48 -9.62 -3.78
CA PHE A 287 7.93 -9.80 -3.53
C PHE A 287 8.68 -10.07 -4.84
N ASN A 288 9.91 -9.57 -4.96
CA ASN A 288 10.65 -9.51 -6.23
C ASN A 288 9.81 -8.82 -7.34
N SER A 289 9.26 -7.64 -7.05
CA SER A 289 8.47 -6.88 -8.04
C SER A 289 9.41 -6.29 -9.09
N ALA A 290 9.13 -6.54 -10.36
CA ALA A 290 9.87 -5.89 -11.44
C ALA A 290 9.39 -4.45 -11.62
N HIS A 291 10.31 -3.55 -11.93
CA HIS A 291 10.04 -2.29 -12.62
C HIS A 291 10.79 -2.39 -13.95
N ASN A 292 10.07 -2.64 -15.04
CA ASN A 292 10.58 -2.61 -16.41
C ASN A 292 10.19 -1.26 -17.02
N THR A 293 11.16 -0.59 -17.63
CA THR A 293 11.05 0.77 -18.17
C THR A 293 11.07 0.85 -19.70
N ASP A 294 11.48 -0.22 -20.40
CA ASP A 294 11.57 -0.24 -21.88
C ASP A 294 10.43 -1.01 -22.58
N GLY A 295 9.60 -1.73 -21.82
CA GLY A 295 8.47 -2.53 -22.30
C GLY A 295 8.82 -3.91 -22.86
N ASN A 296 10.06 -4.38 -22.79
CA ASN A 296 10.50 -5.64 -23.42
C ASN A 296 10.07 -6.93 -22.69
N MET A 297 9.46 -6.81 -21.49
CA MET A 297 9.06 -7.85 -20.52
C MET A 297 10.17 -8.58 -19.77
N ASN A 298 11.44 -8.27 -20.00
CA ASN A 298 12.57 -8.75 -19.21
C ASN A 298 13.02 -7.66 -18.21
N VAL A 299 13.96 -7.98 -17.30
CA VAL A 299 14.66 -6.98 -16.48
C VAL A 299 16.15 -7.31 -16.45
N ASP A 300 16.98 -6.37 -16.93
CA ASP A 300 18.40 -6.61 -17.20
C ASP A 300 19.32 -6.21 -16.02
N MET A 301 19.69 -7.19 -15.18
CA MET A 301 20.59 -6.95 -14.05
C MET A 301 22.07 -6.94 -14.48
N HIS A 302 22.73 -5.78 -14.44
CA HIS A 302 24.10 -5.59 -14.95
C HIS A 302 25.17 -5.61 -13.84
N TYR A 303 26.30 -6.28 -14.08
CA TYR A 303 27.46 -6.34 -13.19
C TYR A 303 28.78 -6.14 -13.95
N ASP A 304 29.83 -5.63 -13.30
CA ASP A 304 31.19 -5.55 -13.86
C ASP A 304 32.00 -6.84 -13.62
N THR A 305 33.25 -6.84 -14.10
CA THR A 305 34.23 -7.92 -13.92
C THR A 305 34.72 -8.08 -12.46
N GLU A 306 34.45 -7.14 -11.56
CA GLU A 306 34.69 -7.27 -10.11
C GLU A 306 33.47 -7.85 -9.37
N GLY A 307 32.34 -8.06 -10.04
CA GLY A 307 31.10 -8.53 -9.43
C GLY A 307 30.36 -7.43 -8.66
N LYS A 308 30.58 -6.16 -9.00
CA LYS A 308 29.81 -5.01 -8.54
C LYS A 308 28.69 -4.69 -9.53
N PHE A 309 27.53 -4.25 -9.03
CA PHE A 309 26.36 -3.93 -9.86
C PHE A 309 26.55 -2.58 -10.57
N LEU A 310 25.99 -2.46 -11.78
CA LEU A 310 26.06 -1.26 -12.62
C LEU A 310 24.65 -0.74 -12.91
N GLU A 311 24.36 0.48 -12.46
CA GLU A 311 23.12 1.21 -12.76
C GLU A 311 23.22 1.79 -14.19
N ILE A 312 22.91 0.95 -15.20
CA ILE A 312 23.01 1.25 -16.66
C ILE A 312 21.65 1.63 -17.28
N HIS A 313 20.57 1.07 -16.74
CA HIS A 313 19.18 1.34 -17.11
C HIS A 313 18.38 1.53 -15.80
N ASP A 314 17.20 2.17 -15.89
CA ASP A 314 16.33 2.42 -14.73
C ASP A 314 15.55 1.16 -14.27
N ASP A 315 15.57 0.10 -15.09
CA ASP A 315 15.10 -1.24 -14.80
C ASP A 315 15.59 -1.77 -13.43
N SER A 316 14.68 -2.26 -12.60
CA SER A 316 15.02 -2.75 -11.26
C SER A 316 14.11 -3.90 -10.79
N ILE A 317 14.58 -4.68 -9.81
CA ILE A 317 13.75 -5.67 -9.11
C ILE A 317 13.73 -5.32 -7.63
N TRP A 318 12.57 -4.87 -7.16
CA TRP A 318 12.35 -4.46 -5.79
C TRP A 318 12.12 -5.71 -4.93
N ASN A 319 12.80 -5.81 -3.79
CA ASN A 319 12.66 -6.92 -2.83
C ASN A 319 11.18 -7.13 -2.45
N PHE A 320 10.45 -6.03 -2.33
CA PHE A 320 9.00 -5.99 -2.36
C PHE A 320 8.50 -4.66 -2.93
N HIS A 321 7.29 -4.67 -3.47
CA HIS A 321 6.49 -3.50 -3.81
C HIS A 321 5.08 -3.64 -3.24
N VAL A 322 4.34 -2.54 -3.13
CA VAL A 322 3.05 -2.48 -2.42
C VAL A 322 2.06 -1.55 -3.13
N TRP A 323 0.90 -2.10 -3.49
CA TRP A 323 -0.22 -1.42 -4.16
C TRP A 323 -1.56 -1.80 -3.51
N ASP A 324 -2.70 -1.37 -4.05
CA ASP A 324 -4.04 -1.82 -3.61
C ASP A 324 -4.76 -2.67 -4.66
N GLU A 325 -5.56 -3.62 -4.18
CA GLU A 325 -6.65 -4.22 -4.93
C GLU A 325 -7.98 -3.62 -4.46
N CYS A 326 -8.80 -3.15 -5.41
CA CYS A 326 -10.15 -2.61 -5.17
C CYS A 326 -11.22 -3.46 -5.83
N TRP A 327 -12.36 -3.65 -5.17
CA TRP A 327 -13.44 -4.50 -5.67
C TRP A 327 -14.53 -3.71 -6.38
N PHE A 328 -14.68 -3.91 -7.70
CA PHE A 328 -15.85 -3.41 -8.45
C PHE A 328 -16.08 -4.11 -9.80
N MET A 329 -17.26 -3.87 -10.37
CA MET A 329 -17.62 -4.29 -11.73
C MET A 329 -16.90 -3.47 -12.81
N ARG A 330 -16.41 -4.16 -13.84
CA ARG A 330 -15.78 -3.59 -15.04
C ARG A 330 -16.73 -3.61 -16.23
N ARG A 331 -17.74 -2.73 -16.22
CA ARG A 331 -18.75 -2.62 -17.29
C ARG A 331 -18.18 -2.08 -18.61
N ASP A 332 -17.02 -1.44 -18.54
CA ASP A 332 -16.22 -0.89 -19.63
C ASP A 332 -15.52 -1.95 -20.49
N ILE A 333 -14.99 -3.01 -19.86
CA ILE A 333 -14.23 -4.08 -20.54
C ILE A 333 -14.91 -5.47 -20.44
N GLY A 334 -15.98 -5.60 -19.65
CA GLY A 334 -16.85 -6.77 -19.58
C GLY A 334 -16.75 -7.54 -18.26
N ASN A 335 -17.86 -8.18 -17.88
CA ASN A 335 -18.04 -8.78 -16.55
C ASN A 335 -17.02 -9.86 -16.15
N PHE A 336 -16.30 -10.48 -17.10
CA PHE A 336 -15.22 -11.43 -16.82
C PHE A 336 -14.03 -10.78 -16.08
N TYR A 337 -13.81 -9.49 -16.30
CA TYR A 337 -12.73 -8.71 -15.69
C TYR A 337 -13.15 -8.00 -14.39
N SER A 338 -14.40 -8.15 -13.95
CA SER A 338 -14.92 -7.63 -12.69
C SER A 338 -14.33 -8.33 -11.46
N GLY A 339 -14.41 -7.68 -10.30
CA GLY A 339 -13.84 -8.16 -9.04
C GLY A 339 -12.66 -7.29 -8.64
N TRP A 340 -11.57 -7.91 -8.20
CA TRP A 340 -10.36 -7.19 -7.79
C TRP A 340 -9.64 -6.52 -8.96
N GLN A 341 -9.37 -5.23 -8.80
CA GLN A 341 -8.63 -4.37 -9.72
C GLN A 341 -7.40 -3.79 -9.03
N VAL A 342 -6.22 -3.91 -9.64
CA VAL A 342 -5.00 -3.25 -9.18
C VAL A 342 -5.11 -1.75 -9.40
N LEU A 343 -4.81 -0.98 -8.35
CA LEU A 343 -4.57 0.45 -8.39
C LEU A 343 -3.26 0.69 -7.63
N ASP A 344 -2.32 1.40 -8.24
CA ASP A 344 -1.11 1.86 -7.56
C ASP A 344 -1.00 3.38 -7.63
N SER A 345 -0.68 3.96 -6.48
CA SER A 345 -0.45 5.39 -6.26
C SER A 345 1.03 5.73 -6.09
N THR A 346 1.91 4.73 -6.12
CA THR A 346 3.35 4.93 -6.19
C THR A 346 3.72 5.51 -7.56
N PRO A 347 4.41 6.66 -7.63
CA PRO A 347 4.78 7.27 -8.90
C PRO A 347 5.98 6.55 -9.53
N GLN A 348 5.71 5.48 -10.26
CA GLN A 348 6.70 4.77 -11.10
C GLN A 348 6.55 5.19 -12.57
N GLU A 349 5.40 4.89 -13.18
CA GLU A 349 5.13 5.18 -14.59
C GLU A 349 4.04 6.24 -14.80
N GLN A 350 4.09 6.96 -15.93
CA GLN A 350 3.08 7.94 -16.31
C GLN A 350 1.99 7.36 -17.21
N SER A 351 0.76 7.23 -16.69
CA SER A 351 -0.38 6.80 -17.49
C SER A 351 -1.13 7.97 -18.13
N GLN A 352 -0.86 8.17 -19.42
CA GLN A 352 -1.35 9.28 -20.25
C GLN A 352 -0.79 10.66 -19.80
N GLY A 353 0.46 10.68 -19.33
CA GLY A 353 1.17 11.91 -18.92
C GLY A 353 0.84 12.40 -17.50
N VAL A 354 0.43 11.50 -16.60
CA VAL A 354 0.17 11.73 -15.17
C VAL A 354 0.61 10.48 -14.40
N TYR A 355 1.27 10.63 -13.25
CA TYR A 355 1.69 9.54 -12.37
C TYR A 355 0.50 8.91 -11.64
N ARG A 356 -0.06 7.85 -12.24
CA ARG A 356 -1.20 7.08 -11.73
C ARG A 356 -1.24 5.71 -12.41
N CYS A 357 -1.60 4.67 -11.69
CA CYS A 357 -1.77 3.33 -12.25
C CYS A 357 -3.15 2.75 -11.94
N GLY A 358 -3.74 2.06 -12.91
CA GLY A 358 -4.99 1.30 -12.79
C GLY A 358 -6.27 2.12 -12.97
N PRO A 359 -7.46 1.48 -12.88
CA PRO A 359 -7.66 0.10 -12.47
C PRO A 359 -7.31 -0.95 -13.53
N THR A 360 -6.42 -1.88 -13.18
CA THR A 360 -6.07 -3.04 -13.99
C THR A 360 -6.79 -4.28 -13.46
N SER A 361 -7.50 -5.04 -14.30
CA SER A 361 -8.15 -6.26 -13.82
C SER A 361 -7.11 -7.34 -13.47
N VAL A 362 -7.18 -7.89 -12.25
CA VAL A 362 -6.30 -8.99 -11.82
C VAL A 362 -6.50 -10.24 -12.72
N THR A 363 -7.73 -10.44 -13.22
CA THR A 363 -8.03 -11.47 -14.23
C THR A 363 -7.30 -11.20 -15.55
N ALA A 364 -7.25 -9.95 -16.02
CA ALA A 364 -6.55 -9.61 -17.27
C ALA A 364 -5.03 -9.81 -17.13
N VAL A 365 -4.44 -9.47 -15.98
CA VAL A 365 -3.03 -9.76 -15.67
C VAL A 365 -2.78 -11.27 -15.72
N ARG A 366 -3.61 -12.07 -15.06
CA ARG A 366 -3.43 -13.53 -15.00
C ARG A 366 -3.57 -14.25 -16.34
N GLU A 367 -4.46 -13.78 -17.21
CA GLU A 367 -4.67 -14.37 -18.53
C GLU A 367 -3.78 -13.72 -19.62
N GLY A 368 -2.96 -12.70 -19.28
CA GLY A 368 -2.06 -12.02 -20.20
C GLY A 368 -2.77 -11.14 -21.24
N ASP A 369 -3.93 -10.59 -20.89
CA ASP A 369 -4.71 -9.65 -21.72
C ASP A 369 -4.17 -8.21 -21.58
N VAL A 370 -2.88 -8.03 -21.84
CA VAL A 370 -2.14 -6.78 -21.58
C VAL A 370 -2.53 -5.61 -22.50
N ASN A 371 -3.41 -5.83 -23.48
CA ASN A 371 -3.99 -4.79 -24.33
C ASN A 371 -5.28 -4.16 -23.76
N ILE A 372 -5.64 -4.45 -22.51
CA ILE A 372 -6.88 -4.00 -21.87
C ILE A 372 -6.60 -2.85 -20.90
N ASP A 373 -7.43 -1.81 -20.92
CA ASP A 373 -7.30 -0.67 -20.01
C ASP A 373 -7.56 -1.06 -18.53
N TYR A 374 -6.86 -0.51 -17.55
CA TYR A 374 -5.76 0.46 -17.65
C TYR A 374 -4.44 -0.20 -17.27
N ASP A 375 -3.34 0.27 -17.87
CA ASP A 375 -1.96 0.03 -17.41
C ASP A 375 -1.51 -1.44 -17.31
N ALA A 376 -2.26 -2.34 -17.96
CA ALA A 376 -2.02 -3.78 -17.94
C ALA A 376 -0.62 -4.24 -18.41
N PRO A 377 0.09 -3.57 -19.33
CA PRO A 377 1.47 -3.94 -19.67
C PRO A 377 2.43 -3.82 -18.49
N PHE A 378 2.34 -2.70 -17.75
CA PHE A 378 3.18 -2.43 -16.58
C PHE A 378 2.88 -3.45 -15.49
N VAL A 379 1.62 -3.53 -15.03
CA VAL A 379 1.21 -4.43 -13.93
C VAL A 379 1.44 -5.91 -14.27
N TYR A 380 1.42 -6.29 -15.54
CA TYR A 380 1.83 -7.63 -15.96
C TYR A 380 3.33 -7.88 -15.79
N ALA A 381 4.17 -6.92 -16.20
CA ALA A 381 5.62 -7.03 -16.06
C ALA A 381 6.03 -7.14 -14.57
N GLU A 382 5.40 -6.35 -13.68
CA GLU A 382 5.67 -6.36 -12.23
C GLU A 382 5.63 -7.75 -11.58
N VAL A 383 4.76 -8.63 -12.08
CA VAL A 383 4.55 -9.99 -11.55
C VAL A 383 5.06 -11.11 -12.46
N ASN A 384 5.38 -10.87 -13.73
CA ASN A 384 5.74 -11.92 -14.69
C ASN A 384 7.08 -11.72 -15.43
N ALA A 385 7.79 -10.61 -15.28
CA ALA A 385 8.98 -10.33 -16.10
C ALA A 385 10.11 -11.39 -15.97
N ASP A 386 10.75 -11.76 -17.08
CA ASP A 386 11.91 -12.64 -17.07
C ASP A 386 13.15 -11.87 -16.56
N ARG A 387 13.83 -12.36 -15.52
CA ARG A 387 15.06 -11.71 -15.03
C ARG A 387 16.26 -12.16 -15.85
N ASP A 388 16.87 -11.26 -16.59
CA ASP A 388 18.17 -11.49 -17.22
C ASP A 388 19.32 -10.97 -16.34
N THR A 389 20.53 -11.48 -16.55
CA THR A 389 21.72 -11.05 -15.81
C THR A 389 22.95 -11.05 -16.70
N TRP A 390 23.61 -9.89 -16.74
CA TRP A 390 24.69 -9.58 -17.67
C TRP A 390 25.97 -9.21 -16.93
N VAL A 391 27.11 -9.68 -17.43
CA VAL A 391 28.43 -9.13 -17.07
C VAL A 391 28.87 -8.18 -18.18
N VAL A 392 29.30 -6.99 -17.79
CA VAL A 392 29.89 -5.97 -18.66
C VAL A 392 31.41 -6.05 -18.52
N ASN A 393 32.08 -6.25 -19.64
CA ASN A 393 33.54 -6.33 -19.72
C ASN A 393 34.18 -4.93 -19.78
N GLU A 394 35.50 -4.86 -19.56
CA GLU A 394 36.28 -3.61 -19.60
C GLU A 394 36.26 -2.91 -20.97
N ASP A 395 35.94 -3.63 -22.05
CA ASP A 395 35.73 -3.09 -23.40
C ASP A 395 34.30 -2.60 -23.68
N GLY A 396 33.40 -2.70 -22.69
CA GLY A 396 31.98 -2.35 -22.79
C GLY A 396 31.09 -3.44 -23.39
N SER A 397 31.62 -4.60 -23.77
CA SER A 397 30.81 -5.72 -24.26
C SER A 397 29.96 -6.33 -23.13
N LYS A 398 28.70 -6.69 -23.44
CA LYS A 398 27.77 -7.34 -22.52
C LYS A 398 27.67 -8.84 -22.79
N GLU A 399 27.84 -9.66 -21.76
CA GLU A 399 27.72 -11.12 -21.79
C GLU A 399 26.54 -11.55 -20.90
N LYS A 400 25.52 -12.22 -21.46
CA LYS A 400 24.42 -12.78 -20.65
C LYS A 400 24.90 -14.05 -19.96
N VAL A 401 25.04 -14.01 -18.64
CA VAL A 401 25.56 -15.12 -17.83
C VAL A 401 24.46 -15.95 -17.15
N PHE A 402 23.24 -15.40 -17.03
CA PHE A 402 22.11 -16.10 -16.44
C PHE A 402 20.77 -15.48 -16.88
N SER A 403 19.70 -16.28 -16.84
CA SER A 403 18.31 -15.88 -17.11
C SER A 403 17.37 -16.70 -16.22
N ASP A 404 16.39 -16.06 -15.60
CA ASP A 404 15.46 -16.65 -14.64
C ASP A 404 14.03 -16.12 -14.85
N SER A 405 13.25 -16.87 -15.64
CA SER A 405 11.81 -16.65 -15.85
C SER A 405 10.95 -16.89 -14.61
N LYS A 406 11.58 -17.23 -13.48
CA LYS A 406 10.92 -17.61 -12.23
C LYS A 406 11.47 -16.83 -11.03
N TYR A 407 12.10 -15.67 -11.26
CA TYR A 407 12.53 -14.79 -10.17
C TYR A 407 11.43 -13.83 -9.71
N VAL A 408 10.74 -13.18 -10.65
CA VAL A 408 9.80 -12.07 -10.39
C VAL A 408 8.45 -12.56 -9.83
N GLY A 409 7.75 -11.69 -9.11
CA GLY A 409 6.35 -11.88 -8.75
C GLY A 409 6.09 -13.00 -7.75
N LYS A 410 6.54 -12.86 -6.51
CA LYS A 410 6.55 -13.94 -5.50
C LYS A 410 5.71 -13.61 -4.29
N PHE A 411 5.14 -14.68 -3.71
CA PHE A 411 4.37 -14.67 -2.46
C PHE A 411 3.44 -13.47 -2.34
N ILE A 412 2.69 -13.17 -3.40
CA ILE A 412 1.84 -11.98 -3.48
C ILE A 412 0.85 -12.05 -2.32
N SER A 413 0.91 -11.08 -1.43
CA SER A 413 0.41 -11.19 -0.06
C SER A 413 -0.65 -10.15 0.26
N THR A 414 -1.68 -10.55 1.00
CA THR A 414 -2.58 -9.61 1.67
C THR A 414 -2.99 -10.13 3.04
N LYS A 415 -3.59 -9.26 3.86
CA LYS A 415 -4.10 -9.62 5.19
C LYS A 415 -5.33 -10.52 5.07
N ALA A 416 -5.40 -11.55 5.91
CA ALA A 416 -6.56 -12.41 6.04
C ALA A 416 -7.81 -11.65 6.54
N VAL A 417 -8.98 -12.07 6.05
CA VAL A 417 -10.28 -11.59 6.54
C VAL A 417 -10.42 -11.95 8.02
N GLY A 418 -10.56 -10.94 8.88
CA GLY A 418 -10.80 -11.11 10.31
C GLY A 418 -9.62 -11.61 11.14
N THR A 419 -8.40 -11.75 10.59
CA THR A 419 -7.19 -12.10 11.35
C THR A 419 -5.94 -11.38 10.81
N ASP A 420 -4.85 -11.35 11.58
CA ASP A 420 -3.55 -10.77 11.17
C ASP A 420 -2.67 -11.76 10.36
N GLU A 421 -3.22 -12.90 9.91
CA GLU A 421 -2.47 -13.90 9.12
C GLU A 421 -2.26 -13.44 7.66
N ARG A 422 -1.20 -13.97 7.03
CA ARG A 422 -0.86 -13.71 5.62
C ARG A 422 -1.60 -14.68 4.70
N VAL A 423 -2.39 -14.15 3.76
CA VAL A 423 -2.95 -14.92 2.64
C VAL A 423 -2.03 -14.78 1.44
N ASP A 424 -1.76 -15.91 0.77
CA ASP A 424 -1.02 -15.93 -0.49
C ASP A 424 -1.97 -15.96 -1.69
N ILE A 425 -1.94 -14.88 -2.48
CA ILE A 425 -2.76 -14.69 -3.67
C ILE A 425 -1.95 -14.74 -4.97
N THR A 426 -0.71 -15.25 -4.97
CA THR A 426 0.11 -15.37 -6.21
C THR A 426 -0.66 -16.07 -7.36
N HIS A 427 -1.52 -17.03 -7.00
CA HIS A 427 -2.38 -17.78 -7.92
C HIS A 427 -3.57 -17.00 -8.52
N THR A 428 -3.88 -15.79 -8.03
CA THR A 428 -4.87 -14.90 -8.66
C THR A 428 -4.22 -14.04 -9.75
N TYR A 429 -2.92 -13.77 -9.64
CA TYR A 429 -2.12 -12.95 -10.57
C TYR A 429 -1.45 -13.73 -11.70
N LYS A 430 -1.09 -15.00 -11.48
CA LYS A 430 -0.44 -15.83 -12.51
C LYS A 430 -0.64 -17.33 -12.32
N TYR A 431 -0.38 -18.07 -13.39
CA TYR A 431 -0.34 -19.54 -13.38
C TYR A 431 0.93 -20.06 -12.67
N PRO A 432 0.95 -21.34 -12.23
CA PRO A 432 2.10 -21.89 -11.51
C PRO A 432 3.40 -21.85 -12.32
N GLU A 433 4.47 -21.44 -11.65
CA GLU A 433 5.84 -21.30 -12.18
C GLU A 433 6.37 -22.57 -12.86
N GLY A 434 6.73 -22.47 -14.14
CA GLY A 434 7.15 -23.61 -14.97
C GLY A 434 6.03 -24.51 -15.47
N SER A 435 4.77 -24.06 -15.41
CA SER A 435 3.66 -24.74 -16.07
C SER A 435 3.55 -24.33 -17.54
N PRO A 436 3.08 -25.21 -18.46
CA PRO A 436 2.82 -24.82 -19.84
C PRO A 436 1.83 -23.66 -19.98
N GLN A 437 0.93 -23.49 -19.00
CA GLN A 437 -0.02 -22.38 -18.94
C GLN A 437 0.65 -21.04 -18.66
N GLU A 438 1.56 -20.99 -17.67
CA GLU A 438 2.35 -19.79 -17.37
C GLU A 438 3.12 -19.32 -18.62
N ARG A 439 3.84 -20.22 -19.28
CA ARG A 439 4.65 -19.80 -20.43
C ARG A 439 3.82 -19.42 -21.66
N ALA A 440 2.71 -20.12 -21.92
CA ALA A 440 1.79 -19.75 -23.00
C ALA A 440 1.14 -18.37 -22.77
N VAL A 441 0.90 -17.97 -21.51
CA VAL A 441 0.42 -16.64 -21.14
C VAL A 441 1.53 -15.59 -21.28
N TYR A 442 2.77 -15.88 -20.87
CA TYR A 442 3.93 -15.01 -21.13
C TYR A 442 4.13 -14.77 -22.63
N GLU A 443 4.14 -15.82 -23.44
CA GLU A 443 4.29 -15.73 -24.89
C GLU A 443 3.12 -14.98 -25.56
N LYS A 444 1.91 -15.04 -24.99
CA LYS A 444 0.77 -14.20 -25.40
C LYS A 444 1.03 -12.72 -25.10
N ALA A 445 1.36 -12.39 -23.85
CA ALA A 445 1.64 -11.01 -23.43
C ALA A 445 2.80 -10.40 -24.24
N SER A 446 3.92 -11.12 -24.38
CA SER A 446 5.11 -10.69 -25.14
C SER A 446 4.78 -10.32 -26.58
N ARG A 447 4.01 -11.17 -27.29
CA ARG A 447 3.57 -10.90 -28.66
C ARG A 447 2.62 -9.71 -28.77
N ILE A 448 1.90 -9.35 -27.72
CA ILE A 448 1.08 -8.13 -27.66
C ILE A 448 1.98 -6.91 -27.44
N MET A 449 2.91 -6.96 -26.48
CA MET A 449 3.82 -5.85 -26.17
C MET A 449 4.75 -5.48 -27.33
N LEU A 450 5.21 -6.45 -28.13
CA LEU A 450 5.99 -6.20 -29.36
C LEU A 450 5.28 -5.30 -30.40
N PHE A 451 3.95 -5.15 -30.32
CA PHE A 451 3.19 -4.21 -31.16
C PHE A 451 2.52 -3.09 -30.34
N TYR A 452 2.64 -3.11 -29.02
CA TYR A 452 2.19 -2.02 -28.16
C TYR A 452 3.04 -0.78 -28.45
N ARG A 453 2.37 0.36 -28.60
CA ARG A 453 2.99 1.67 -28.55
C ARG A 453 2.35 2.40 -27.38
N PRO A 454 3.11 2.87 -26.38
CA PRO A 454 2.54 3.74 -25.37
C PRO A 454 1.92 4.97 -26.07
N PRO A 455 0.83 5.53 -25.52
CA PRO A 455 0.29 6.80 -26.00
C PRO A 455 1.42 7.84 -26.04
N PRO A 456 1.56 8.63 -27.12
CA PRO A 456 2.67 9.55 -27.25
C PRO A 456 2.66 10.56 -26.11
N GLU A 457 3.76 10.61 -25.35
CA GLU A 457 4.00 11.63 -24.33
C GLU A 457 3.76 13.01 -24.92
N ARG A 458 3.07 13.88 -24.17
CA ARG A 458 3.14 15.32 -24.45
C ARG A 458 4.56 15.76 -24.10
N PRO A 459 5.28 16.47 -25.00
CA PRO A 459 6.69 16.76 -24.79
C PRO A 459 6.89 17.53 -23.49
N ASN A 460 7.69 16.96 -22.59
CA ASN A 460 8.01 17.54 -21.29
C ASN A 460 8.56 18.96 -21.46
N VAL A 461 7.84 19.96 -20.91
CA VAL A 461 8.33 21.34 -20.80
C VAL A 461 9.34 21.41 -19.67
N SER A 462 10.53 20.88 -19.94
CA SER A 462 11.66 20.88 -19.01
C SER A 462 12.10 22.32 -18.73
N TYR A 463 11.79 22.80 -17.53
CA TYR A 463 12.35 24.05 -17.00
C TYR A 463 13.82 23.87 -16.60
N ASN A 464 14.68 23.61 -17.60
CA ASN A 464 16.12 23.43 -17.42
C ASN A 464 16.79 24.77 -17.07
N THR A 465 16.92 25.05 -15.78
CA THR A 465 17.75 26.14 -15.26
C THR A 465 19.24 25.80 -15.36
N SER A 466 19.83 25.96 -16.54
CA SER A 466 21.28 25.84 -16.76
C SER A 466 21.79 26.95 -17.68
N THR A 467 22.79 27.70 -17.21
CA THR A 467 23.34 28.88 -17.90
C THR A 467 24.40 28.53 -18.95
N SER A 468 24.26 29.06 -20.17
CA SER A 468 25.36 29.21 -21.13
C SER A 468 25.15 30.44 -22.02
N GLU A 469 26.21 31.16 -22.36
CA GLU A 469 26.14 32.48 -22.99
C GLU A 469 26.08 32.46 -24.53
N ASN A 470 25.56 33.55 -25.10
CA ASN A 470 25.89 34.12 -26.41
C ASN A 470 25.80 33.25 -27.69
N ARG A 471 24.75 33.51 -28.48
CA ARG A 471 24.94 33.95 -29.89
C ARG A 471 23.73 34.74 -30.43
N THR A 472 23.98 35.51 -31.47
CA THR A 472 23.10 36.59 -32.00
C THR A 472 22.20 36.13 -33.14
N GLY A 473 20.96 36.60 -33.18
CA GLY A 473 20.07 36.52 -34.35
C GLY A 473 18.75 37.27 -34.11
N ASN A 474 18.32 38.08 -35.08
CA ASN A 474 16.99 38.70 -35.06
C ASN A 474 15.95 37.73 -35.66
N GLU A 475 14.74 37.70 -35.09
CA GLU A 475 13.48 38.10 -35.77
C GLU A 475 12.26 37.90 -34.83
N GLN A 476 11.19 38.66 -35.06
CA GLN A 476 9.92 38.55 -34.31
C GLN A 476 8.90 37.71 -35.08
N PRO A 477 7.94 37.08 -34.37
CA PRO A 477 6.54 37.44 -34.69
C PRO A 477 5.57 37.55 -33.49
N MET A 478 4.71 38.56 -33.58
CA MET A 478 3.34 38.75 -33.04
C MET A 478 2.80 37.95 -31.84
N GLN A 479 2.20 38.67 -30.89
CA GLN A 479 1.19 38.17 -29.95
C GLN A 479 -0.23 38.22 -30.53
N PRO A 480 -1.15 37.30 -30.17
CA PRO A 480 -2.58 37.44 -30.38
C PRO A 480 -3.27 38.24 -29.24
N THR A 481 -4.30 39.01 -29.57
CA THR A 481 -5.02 39.90 -28.64
C THR A 481 -6.19 39.24 -27.90
N ARG A 482 -6.53 39.80 -26.72
CA ARG A 482 -7.69 39.43 -25.89
C ARG A 482 -8.93 40.23 -26.31
N PRO A 483 -10.13 39.63 -26.42
CA PRO A 483 -11.36 40.37 -26.71
C PRO A 483 -11.93 41.06 -25.46
N GLU A 484 -12.51 42.24 -25.66
CA GLU A 484 -13.30 42.99 -24.67
C GLU A 484 -14.81 42.69 -24.79
N ILE A 485 -15.59 42.99 -23.75
CA ILE A 485 -17.05 42.92 -23.75
C ILE A 485 -17.61 44.25 -23.22
N ASN A 486 -18.47 44.91 -24.01
CA ASN A 486 -19.13 46.16 -23.62
C ASN A 486 -20.46 45.93 -22.87
N PRO A 487 -20.82 46.76 -21.87
CA PRO A 487 -22.04 46.62 -21.08
C PRO A 487 -23.24 47.47 -21.57
N ALA A 488 -24.42 47.20 -21.00
CA ALA A 488 -25.69 47.91 -21.20
C ALA A 488 -26.41 48.09 -19.83
N PRO A 489 -27.35 49.06 -19.65
CA PRO A 489 -27.07 50.09 -18.62
C PRO A 489 -28.15 50.32 -17.52
N SER A 490 -27.71 51.02 -16.45
CA SER A 490 -28.49 51.86 -15.50
C SER A 490 -29.57 51.18 -14.61
N SER A 491 -29.67 51.46 -13.30
CA SER A 491 -29.92 52.81 -12.75
C SER A 491 -29.63 52.96 -11.23
N HIS A 492 -29.77 54.20 -10.74
CA HIS A 492 -29.30 54.80 -9.48
C HIS A 492 -29.73 54.15 -8.14
N ASN A 493 -28.83 54.15 -7.14
CA ASN A 493 -28.78 55.26 -6.15
C ASN A 493 -27.47 55.31 -5.32
N VAL A 494 -27.29 56.34 -4.47
CA VAL A 494 -25.97 56.86 -4.03
C VAL A 494 -25.86 57.08 -2.51
N ASN A 495 -24.61 57.07 -1.99
CA ASN A 495 -24.05 57.63 -0.72
C ASN A 495 -23.46 56.59 0.25
N THR A 496 -22.28 56.75 0.90
CA THR A 496 -21.13 57.69 0.72
C THR A 496 -19.90 57.24 1.55
N LEU A 497 -18.70 57.15 0.93
CA LEU A 497 -17.33 57.49 1.43
C LEU A 497 -16.79 56.87 2.78
N PRO A 498 -15.46 56.97 3.11
CA PRO A 498 -14.32 57.49 2.34
C PRO A 498 -13.09 56.57 2.15
N SER A 499 -12.26 56.94 1.17
CA SER A 499 -10.88 56.52 0.82
C SER A 499 -9.84 56.81 1.94
N ILE A 500 -8.55 56.40 1.95
CA ILE A 500 -7.36 56.68 1.07
C ILE A 500 -6.06 56.26 1.86
N PRO A 501 -4.77 56.17 1.39
CA PRO A 501 -4.13 56.07 0.05
C PRO A 501 -3.04 54.93 -0.08
N GLU A 502 -2.14 55.03 -1.07
CA GLU A 502 -1.13 54.04 -1.56
C GLU A 502 0.37 54.27 -1.12
N ARG A 503 1.29 53.41 -1.65
CA ARG A 503 2.73 53.62 -2.02
C ARG A 503 3.83 53.48 -0.92
N ASN A 504 5.11 53.15 -1.21
CA ASN A 504 5.88 53.06 -2.49
C ASN A 504 7.08 52.05 -2.49
N VAL A 505 7.30 51.37 -3.62
CA VAL A 505 8.52 50.94 -4.37
C VAL A 505 9.97 51.06 -3.77
N LEU A 506 10.84 50.04 -4.02
CA LEU A 506 12.32 50.15 -4.25
C LEU A 506 12.88 48.98 -5.16
N PRO A 507 14.14 49.03 -5.69
CA PRO A 507 14.59 48.31 -6.93
C PRO A 507 15.72 47.22 -6.78
N PRO A 508 16.20 46.55 -7.87
CA PRO A 508 17.13 45.39 -7.83
C PRO A 508 18.62 45.67 -8.20
N MET A 509 19.51 44.66 -8.05
CA MET A 509 20.93 44.65 -8.53
C MET A 509 21.45 43.22 -8.87
N ASN A 510 22.63 43.14 -9.51
CA ASN A 510 23.23 41.95 -10.16
C ASN A 510 24.61 41.51 -9.59
N GLU A 511 24.95 40.23 -9.79
CA GLU A 511 26.30 39.56 -9.84
C GLU A 511 27.46 39.92 -8.84
N ARG A 512 28.12 38.90 -8.24
CA ARG A 512 29.41 38.29 -8.73
C ARG A 512 30.12 37.34 -7.73
N ASN A 513 30.70 36.25 -8.27
CA ASN A 513 31.90 35.49 -7.90
C ASN A 513 32.20 35.02 -6.44
N ARG A 514 32.10 33.69 -6.26
CA ARG A 514 33.10 32.73 -5.69
C ARG A 514 34.04 33.15 -4.52
N THR A 515 33.83 32.53 -3.34
CA THR A 515 34.79 31.81 -2.42
C THR A 515 36.13 32.44 -1.98
N PRO A 516 36.67 32.19 -0.75
CA PRO A 516 36.44 31.00 0.11
C PRO A 516 36.35 31.23 1.66
N SER A 517 36.10 30.13 2.38
CA SER A 517 36.46 29.75 3.78
C SER A 517 36.96 30.79 4.83
N LEU A 518 36.37 30.75 6.05
CA LEU A 518 37.01 31.08 7.35
C LEU A 518 36.36 30.24 8.51
N PRO A 519 36.90 30.20 9.75
CA PRO A 519 36.87 29.00 10.61
C PRO A 519 36.10 29.11 11.96
N GLU A 520 36.31 28.12 12.84
CA GLU A 520 35.92 28.13 14.26
C GLU A 520 36.48 29.34 15.05
N ARG A 521 35.74 29.88 16.04
CA ARG A 521 35.95 29.62 17.49
C ARG A 521 35.14 30.52 18.47
N ASP A 522 34.99 29.99 19.69
CA ASP A 522 35.02 30.67 21.01
C ASP A 522 34.07 31.83 21.38
N SER A 523 32.90 31.45 21.88
CA SER A 523 32.44 31.70 23.29
C SER A 523 32.04 33.11 23.80
N LEU A 524 30.86 33.13 24.48
CA LEU A 524 30.44 34.05 25.57
C LEU A 524 30.13 35.53 25.16
N PRO A 525 29.39 36.35 25.97
CA PRO A 525 29.10 36.22 27.40
C PRO A 525 27.60 36.29 27.80
N ARG A 526 27.33 36.75 29.04
CA ARG A 526 26.04 36.76 29.78
C ARG A 526 25.85 38.16 30.42
N VAL A 527 24.70 38.40 31.07
CA VAL A 527 24.30 39.61 31.87
C VAL A 527 23.62 40.72 31.04
N ALA A 528 22.64 41.51 31.53
CA ALA A 528 21.38 41.20 32.26
C ALA A 528 20.50 42.47 32.40
N GLY A 529 19.16 42.31 32.34
CA GLY A 529 18.22 43.04 33.22
C GLY A 529 17.18 44.00 32.58
N ARG A 530 15.90 43.74 32.92
CA ARG A 530 14.78 44.69 33.20
C ARG A 530 14.41 45.72 32.11
N HIS A 531 13.17 45.88 31.63
CA HIS A 531 11.81 45.33 31.92
C HIS A 531 10.99 45.44 30.58
N ALA A 532 9.69 45.19 30.39
CA ALA A 532 8.53 44.97 31.28
C ALA A 532 7.51 43.97 30.64
N THR A 533 6.19 44.24 30.72
CA THR A 533 5.07 43.41 30.18
C THR A 533 3.92 44.30 29.67
N PRO A 534 3.03 43.82 28.78
CA PRO A 534 1.77 43.22 29.28
C PRO A 534 1.20 41.99 28.51
N SER A 535 0.84 40.96 29.28
CA SER A 535 -0.34 40.05 29.18
C SER A 535 -0.79 39.33 27.88
N LEU A 536 -0.70 37.98 27.94
CA LEU A 536 -1.78 36.97 27.71
C LEU A 536 -2.39 36.76 26.29
N PRO A 537 -3.07 35.61 26.00
CA PRO A 537 -3.48 34.50 26.89
C PRO A 537 -2.83 33.12 26.63
N GLU A 538 -3.25 32.12 27.41
CA GLU A 538 -2.55 30.83 27.64
C GLU A 538 -3.14 29.63 26.87
N ARG A 539 -2.43 28.49 26.92
CA ARG A 539 -2.96 27.15 26.60
C ARG A 539 -2.69 26.19 27.76
N SER A 540 -3.69 25.38 28.12
CA SER A 540 -3.75 24.70 29.43
C SER A 540 -2.80 23.50 29.57
N VAL A 541 -2.26 23.33 30.79
CA VAL A 541 -1.56 22.12 31.27
C VAL A 541 -2.19 21.70 32.61
N LEU A 542 -2.33 20.39 32.85
CA LEU A 542 -2.98 19.89 34.08
C LEU A 542 -2.06 20.00 35.32
N PRO A 543 -2.63 20.21 36.53
CA PRO A 543 -1.86 20.67 37.70
C PRO A 543 -1.32 19.54 38.61
N PRO A 544 -0.29 19.82 39.42
CA PRO A 544 0.12 18.95 40.52
C PRO A 544 -0.81 19.09 41.74
N VAL A 545 -1.14 17.97 42.39
CA VAL A 545 -1.99 17.93 43.60
C VAL A 545 -1.12 17.87 44.86
N SER A 546 -1.28 18.81 45.80
CA SER A 546 -0.70 18.74 47.15
C SER A 546 -1.36 19.71 48.15
N GLY A 547 -2.03 19.17 49.17
CA GLY A 547 -2.56 19.92 50.33
C GLY A 547 -3.93 19.41 50.83
N ARG A 548 -4.27 19.48 52.13
CA ARG A 548 -3.50 19.92 53.32
C ARG A 548 -4.02 19.24 54.62
N HIS A 549 -3.08 18.91 55.51
CA HIS A 549 -3.10 18.80 56.99
C HIS A 549 -4.29 18.26 57.80
N ALA A 550 -3.93 17.37 58.74
CA ALA A 550 -4.34 17.47 60.15
C ALA A 550 -3.10 17.21 61.06
N THR A 551 -3.14 17.72 62.30
CA THR A 551 -2.10 17.65 63.37
C THR A 551 -2.60 16.76 64.54
N PRO A 552 -1.79 16.30 65.55
CA PRO A 552 -0.76 17.05 66.30
C PRO A 552 0.52 16.26 66.71
N SER A 553 1.23 16.75 67.74
CA SER A 553 2.64 16.50 68.10
C SER A 553 2.87 15.69 69.39
N MET A 554 4.08 15.14 69.58
CA MET A 554 4.94 15.20 70.80
C MET A 554 6.37 14.62 70.50
N PRO A 555 7.43 14.86 71.32
CA PRO A 555 8.85 14.72 70.89
C PRO A 555 9.80 13.84 71.77
N GLU A 556 11.05 13.68 71.29
CA GLU A 556 12.30 13.37 72.05
C GLU A 556 12.43 11.99 72.75
N ARG A 557 13.62 11.44 73.11
CA ARG A 557 15.00 11.97 73.21
C ARG A 557 16.12 10.88 73.10
N ASN A 558 17.39 11.34 72.98
CA ASN A 558 18.65 10.84 73.62
C ASN A 558 19.78 10.09 72.85
N VAL A 559 20.91 10.81 72.69
CA VAL A 559 22.30 10.46 73.12
C VAL A 559 23.27 9.63 72.22
N LEU A 560 24.04 10.38 71.41
CA LEU A 560 25.53 10.45 71.24
C LEU A 560 26.40 9.32 70.56
N PRO A 561 27.60 9.67 70.00
CA PRO A 561 28.49 8.82 69.16
C PRO A 561 29.85 8.48 69.87
N PRO A 562 30.96 8.02 69.22
CA PRO A 562 31.81 8.69 68.16
C PRO A 562 32.10 7.76 66.93
N VAL A 563 32.81 8.01 65.81
CA VAL A 563 33.54 9.09 65.06
C VAL A 563 34.87 8.52 64.47
N SER A 564 35.16 8.80 63.19
CA SER A 564 36.44 8.60 62.43
C SER A 564 36.92 7.17 62.07
N GLY A 565 37.61 6.92 60.94
CA GLY A 565 37.88 7.80 59.77
C GLY A 565 38.79 7.22 58.64
N ARG A 566 38.71 7.85 57.44
CA ARG A 566 39.66 7.98 56.28
C ARG A 566 40.49 6.80 55.65
N HIS A 567 40.57 6.89 54.31
CA HIS A 567 41.67 6.56 53.34
C HIS A 567 41.77 5.20 52.58
N ALA A 568 41.73 5.33 51.23
CA ALA A 568 42.51 4.72 50.12
C ALA A 568 43.02 3.24 50.08
N THR A 569 42.61 2.55 48.99
CA THR A 569 43.37 1.71 47.99
C THR A 569 44.89 1.48 48.09
N PRO A 570 45.51 0.48 47.38
CA PRO A 570 44.98 -0.65 46.57
C PRO A 570 45.68 -2.04 46.81
N SER A 571 45.37 -3.09 46.02
CA SER A 571 46.34 -3.81 45.14
C SER A 571 45.92 -5.26 44.70
N LEU A 572 46.63 -5.76 43.68
CA LEU A 572 46.53 -7.03 42.91
C LEU A 572 47.44 -8.14 43.55
N PRO A 573 47.59 -9.41 43.05
CA PRO A 573 47.38 -9.87 41.66
C PRO A 573 46.89 -11.32 41.37
N GLU A 574 46.65 -11.54 40.08
CA GLU A 574 46.93 -12.72 39.21
C GLU A 574 46.27 -14.12 39.33
N ARG A 575 45.68 -14.48 38.18
CA ARG A 575 45.64 -15.78 37.46
C ARG A 575 46.20 -17.05 38.12
N ASN A 576 45.48 -18.16 37.89
CA ASN A 576 46.05 -19.29 37.12
C ASN A 576 44.97 -20.17 36.44
N VAL A 577 45.39 -21.18 35.67
CA VAL A 577 44.58 -21.89 34.66
C VAL A 577 44.19 -23.33 35.09
N LEU A 578 43.12 -23.85 34.46
CA LEU A 578 42.65 -25.25 34.33
C LEU A 578 43.79 -26.30 34.21
N PRO A 579 43.62 -27.63 34.48
CA PRO A 579 42.46 -28.44 34.05
C PRO A 579 41.96 -29.55 35.06
N PRO A 580 41.75 -30.86 34.74
CA PRO A 580 40.40 -31.44 34.70
C PRO A 580 40.23 -32.79 35.47
N VAL A 581 39.06 -33.44 35.34
CA VAL A 581 38.82 -34.89 35.05
C VAL A 581 37.37 -35.27 35.40
N SER A 582 36.78 -36.24 34.68
CA SER A 582 35.41 -36.74 34.87
C SER A 582 35.36 -38.13 35.51
N GLY A 583 34.29 -38.43 36.28
CA GLY A 583 34.02 -39.76 36.82
C GLY A 583 32.51 -40.08 36.83
N ARG A 584 32.16 -41.36 36.60
CA ARG A 584 30.79 -41.90 36.69
C ARG A 584 30.66 -42.80 37.94
N HIS A 585 29.45 -42.92 38.49
CA HIS A 585 28.69 -44.17 38.79
C HIS A 585 27.46 -43.82 39.66
N ALA A 586 26.59 -44.79 40.02
CA ALA A 586 25.16 -44.51 40.28
C ALA A 586 24.46 -45.41 41.31
N THR A 587 23.35 -44.89 41.89
CA THR A 587 22.16 -45.61 42.47
C THR A 587 22.41 -46.55 43.68
N PRO A 588 21.41 -46.92 44.55
CA PRO A 588 19.93 -46.97 44.42
C PRO A 588 19.22 -45.71 45.01
N SER A 589 17.93 -45.63 45.42
CA SER A 589 16.85 -46.61 45.70
C SER A 589 15.42 -46.05 45.54
N LEU A 590 14.40 -46.84 45.91
CA LEU A 590 12.94 -46.58 45.89
C LEU A 590 12.27 -47.23 47.13
N PRO A 591 10.98 -46.97 47.43
CA PRO A 591 9.81 -47.63 46.78
C PRO A 591 8.94 -46.62 45.97
N GLU A 592 7.73 -46.86 45.44
CA GLU A 592 6.94 -47.93 44.75
C GLU A 592 5.51 -47.30 44.52
N ARG A 593 4.52 -47.71 43.71
CA ARG A 593 4.15 -48.75 42.69
C ARG A 593 2.92 -48.16 41.93
N ASN A 594 2.33 -48.63 40.81
CA ASN A 594 2.47 -49.73 39.84
C ASN A 594 2.22 -49.11 38.42
N VAL A 595 2.86 -49.55 37.32
CA VAL A 595 2.39 -50.55 36.33
C VAL A 595 0.92 -50.33 35.86
N LEU A 596 0.57 -49.77 34.68
CA LEU A 596 0.90 -50.03 33.22
C LEU A 596 0.08 -51.19 32.59
N PRO A 597 -0.19 -51.29 31.25
CA PRO A 597 0.57 -50.78 30.07
C PRO A 597 -0.31 -50.16 28.89
N PRO A 598 -0.04 -50.26 27.56
CA PRO A 598 0.79 -49.26 26.83
C PRO A 598 0.45 -48.86 25.34
N VAL A 599 1.20 -47.88 24.80
CA VAL A 599 1.84 -47.83 23.43
C VAL A 599 1.10 -47.38 22.14
N ALA A 600 1.91 -46.75 21.25
CA ALA A 600 1.85 -46.63 19.77
C ALA A 600 1.42 -45.31 19.09
N ARG A 601 2.10 -44.99 17.97
CA ARG A 601 1.80 -43.95 16.97
C ARG A 601 1.09 -44.57 15.75
N ARG A 602 0.14 -43.88 15.10
CA ARG A 602 0.07 -43.64 13.64
C ARG A 602 -1.17 -42.79 13.23
N HIS A 603 -1.20 -42.41 11.96
CA HIS A 603 -2.16 -41.50 11.32
C HIS A 603 -3.61 -42.05 11.24
N ALA A 604 -4.60 -41.16 11.37
CA ALA A 604 -5.81 -41.13 10.53
C ALA A 604 -6.53 -39.78 10.70
N THR A 605 -7.28 -39.35 9.68
CA THR A 605 -8.29 -38.29 9.77
C THR A 605 -9.65 -38.86 10.20
N PRO A 606 -10.52 -38.05 10.81
CA PRO A 606 -11.97 -38.27 10.80
C PRO A 606 -12.69 -37.27 9.89
N SER A 607 -13.79 -37.70 9.28
CA SER A 607 -14.64 -36.94 8.37
C SER A 607 -15.85 -36.29 9.06
N LEU A 608 -16.62 -35.52 8.28
CA LEU A 608 -17.95 -34.98 8.59
C LEU A 608 -18.90 -35.99 9.25
N PRO A 609 -19.83 -35.48 10.08
CA PRO A 609 -21.20 -35.99 10.18
C PRO A 609 -22.23 -34.98 9.62
N GLU A 610 -23.21 -35.46 8.86
CA GLU A 610 -24.42 -34.68 8.53
C GLU A 610 -25.55 -34.90 9.56
N ARG A 611 -26.41 -33.87 9.69
CA ARG A 611 -27.85 -33.90 10.03
C ARG A 611 -28.40 -34.99 10.96
N ASN A 612 -29.16 -34.58 12.00
CA ASN A 612 -30.62 -34.79 11.98
C ASN A 612 -31.43 -34.03 13.05
N ALA A 613 -32.72 -33.83 12.72
CA ALA A 613 -33.90 -33.59 13.57
C ALA A 613 -34.03 -32.30 14.43
N LEU A 614 -35.25 -31.73 14.38
CA LEU A 614 -35.79 -30.69 15.27
C LEU A 614 -37.03 -31.24 16.01
N PRO A 615 -37.33 -30.81 17.25
CA PRO A 615 -38.63 -31.02 17.91
C PRO A 615 -39.67 -29.91 17.57
N PRO A 616 -40.99 -30.10 17.86
CA PRO A 616 -42.08 -29.34 17.25
C PRO A 616 -42.95 -28.50 18.23
N VAL A 617 -44.18 -28.12 17.81
CA VAL A 617 -45.25 -27.34 18.49
C VAL A 617 -45.07 -25.80 18.35
N ALA A 618 -45.82 -25.03 17.53
CA ALA A 618 -47.28 -24.82 17.34
C ALA A 618 -47.96 -24.02 18.48
N GLY A 619 -48.80 -22.99 18.26
CA GLY A 619 -49.22 -22.28 17.03
C GLY A 619 -50.57 -21.55 17.25
N ARG A 620 -50.87 -20.47 16.51
CA ARG A 620 -52.23 -19.87 16.38
C ARG A 620 -52.33 -18.84 15.24
N ASN A 621 -53.46 -18.85 14.54
CA ASN A 621 -53.91 -17.90 13.49
C ASN A 621 -55.39 -17.54 13.80
N PRO A 622 -55.98 -16.42 13.35
CA PRO A 622 -56.79 -16.46 12.11
C PRO A 622 -57.01 -15.15 11.27
N PHE A 623 -56.97 -15.32 9.93
CA PHE A 623 -57.84 -14.78 8.85
C PHE A 623 -58.21 -13.27 8.65
N HIS A 624 -57.75 -12.70 7.52
CA HIS A 624 -58.45 -12.42 6.23
C HIS A 624 -59.87 -11.80 6.16
N PRO A 625 -60.19 -10.95 5.12
CA PRO A 625 -60.52 -11.39 3.73
C PRO A 625 -59.97 -10.50 2.57
N MET A 626 -59.55 -11.05 1.40
CA MET A 626 -60.22 -11.14 0.06
C MET A 626 -60.36 -9.81 -0.75
N SER A 627 -60.40 -9.74 -2.10
CA SER A 627 -60.58 -10.77 -3.17
C SER A 627 -59.99 -10.40 -4.57
N GLY A 628 -59.58 -11.43 -5.35
CA GLY A 628 -59.90 -11.60 -6.78
C GLY A 628 -58.83 -11.23 -7.83
N ARG A 629 -58.70 -11.88 -9.01
CA ARG A 629 -59.40 -13.04 -9.64
C ARG A 629 -58.51 -13.69 -10.74
N ASN A 630 -58.45 -15.04 -10.78
CA ASN A 630 -58.55 -15.97 -11.96
C ASN A 630 -57.61 -15.82 -13.21
N VAL A 631 -57.17 -16.87 -13.96
CA VAL A 631 -57.45 -18.34 -13.92
C VAL A 631 -56.37 -19.20 -14.65
N VAL A 632 -56.03 -20.36 -14.06
CA VAL A 632 -55.57 -21.72 -14.56
C VAL A 632 -54.64 -21.91 -15.80
N PRO A 633 -53.59 -22.79 -15.71
CA PRO A 633 -52.76 -23.31 -16.81
C PRO A 633 -52.95 -24.83 -17.14
N PRO A 634 -52.27 -25.38 -18.16
CA PRO A 634 -52.05 -26.84 -18.34
C PRO A 634 -50.72 -27.35 -17.73
N LYS A 635 -50.54 -28.68 -17.65
CA LYS A 635 -49.38 -29.36 -16.99
C LYS A 635 -49.02 -30.72 -17.71
N PRO A 636 -48.17 -31.65 -17.21
CA PRO A 636 -47.00 -32.14 -17.97
C PRO A 636 -46.94 -33.66 -18.22
N GLU A 637 -45.93 -34.14 -18.97
CA GLU A 637 -45.30 -35.49 -18.93
C GLU A 637 -44.11 -35.54 -19.94
N ARG A 638 -43.08 -36.42 -19.96
CA ARG A 638 -42.66 -37.60 -19.15
C ARG A 638 -41.17 -38.00 -19.39
N SER A 639 -40.50 -38.65 -18.41
CA SER A 639 -39.42 -39.72 -18.54
C SER A 639 -38.09 -39.49 -19.32
N LEU A 640 -36.93 -40.14 -19.05
CA LEU A 640 -36.41 -41.03 -17.98
C LEU A 640 -34.85 -41.29 -18.11
N LEU A 641 -34.17 -41.63 -16.99
CA LEU A 641 -32.86 -42.37 -16.87
C LEU A 641 -31.53 -41.69 -17.36
N PRO A 642 -30.32 -42.23 -17.06
CA PRO A 642 -29.75 -42.47 -15.71
C PRO A 642 -28.24 -42.09 -15.57
N SER A 643 -27.60 -42.46 -14.45
CA SER A 643 -26.17 -42.20 -14.13
C SER A 643 -25.25 -43.43 -14.22
N MET A 644 -23.97 -43.23 -14.56
CA MET A 644 -22.76 -44.04 -14.26
C MET A 644 -21.52 -43.13 -14.46
N SER A 645 -20.37 -43.15 -13.76
CA SER A 645 -19.63 -44.06 -12.86
C SER A 645 -18.42 -44.81 -13.47
N GLY A 646 -17.22 -44.22 -13.34
CA GLY A 646 -16.00 -44.95 -12.91
C GLY A 646 -14.97 -45.48 -13.93
N ARG A 647 -13.74 -44.91 -13.85
CA ARG A 647 -12.40 -45.57 -13.85
C ARG A 647 -11.79 -46.28 -15.09
N HIS A 648 -10.47 -46.02 -15.23
CA HIS A 648 -9.33 -46.92 -15.57
C HIS A 648 -8.77 -47.09 -17.01
N VAL A 649 -7.52 -46.59 -17.17
CA VAL A 649 -6.27 -47.29 -17.59
C VAL A 649 -6.00 -47.68 -19.08
N LEU A 650 -4.71 -47.55 -19.47
CA LEU A 650 -4.02 -47.86 -20.76
C LEU A 650 -3.58 -49.36 -20.84
N PRO A 651 -2.85 -49.92 -21.84
CA PRO A 651 -2.25 -49.44 -23.13
C PRO A 651 -2.77 -50.32 -24.32
N PRO A 652 -2.06 -50.71 -25.44
CA PRO A 652 -0.75 -50.37 -26.03
C PRO A 652 -0.84 -49.96 -27.54
N ALA A 653 0.03 -50.49 -28.42
CA ALA A 653 0.24 -50.03 -29.82
C ALA A 653 0.71 -51.14 -30.80
N THR A 654 0.56 -50.89 -32.12
CA THR A 654 1.37 -51.42 -33.25
C THR A 654 1.24 -50.49 -34.48
N GLY A 655 2.13 -50.57 -35.49
CA GLY A 655 2.02 -49.81 -36.75
C GLY A 655 2.86 -50.38 -37.89
N ARG A 656 2.70 -49.86 -39.14
CA ARG A 656 3.53 -50.18 -40.34
C ARG A 656 3.30 -49.19 -41.52
N ASN A 657 4.34 -49.03 -42.35
CA ASN A 657 4.41 -48.32 -43.66
C ASN A 657 3.81 -49.18 -44.82
N PRO A 658 3.74 -48.78 -46.13
CA PRO A 658 4.46 -47.69 -46.85
C PRO A 658 3.72 -46.90 -47.99
N LEU A 659 4.48 -46.04 -48.70
CA LEU A 659 4.21 -45.31 -49.97
C LEU A 659 4.27 -46.25 -51.22
N PRO A 660 3.82 -45.90 -52.48
CA PRO A 660 4.54 -45.02 -53.47
C PRO A 660 3.61 -44.36 -54.58
N PRO A 661 4.00 -44.00 -55.85
CA PRO A 661 5.05 -43.06 -56.36
C PRO A 661 4.68 -42.06 -57.54
N MET A 662 5.42 -40.94 -57.64
CA MET A 662 6.07 -40.25 -58.80
C MET A 662 5.44 -39.80 -60.18
N SER A 663 5.81 -38.55 -60.57
CA SER A 663 6.32 -38.04 -61.90
C SER A 663 5.37 -37.49 -63.02
N GLY A 664 5.81 -36.49 -63.84
CA GLY A 664 5.03 -36.08 -65.04
C GLY A 664 5.29 -34.83 -65.97
N ARG A 665 6.35 -33.99 -65.88
CA ARG A 665 6.87 -33.01 -66.91
C ARG A 665 5.97 -32.14 -67.89
N ASN A 666 6.36 -30.85 -68.01
CA ASN A 666 6.55 -30.00 -69.23
C ASN A 666 5.49 -29.01 -69.83
N ALA A 667 6.03 -27.85 -70.26
CA ALA A 667 5.64 -26.94 -71.38
C ALA A 667 4.72 -25.70 -71.15
N ARG A 668 4.77 -24.74 -72.11
CA ARG A 668 4.42 -23.30 -72.02
C ARG A 668 3.65 -22.82 -73.28
N PRO A 669 2.88 -21.71 -73.26
CA PRO A 669 3.27 -20.52 -74.04
C PRO A 669 3.00 -19.16 -73.32
N SER A 670 3.06 -18.02 -74.03
CA SER A 670 3.42 -16.70 -73.49
C SER A 670 2.51 -15.50 -73.86
N MET A 671 2.33 -14.57 -72.88
CA MET A 671 2.51 -13.09 -72.91
C MET A 671 1.89 -12.20 -74.02
N PRO A 672 1.47 -10.96 -73.69
CA PRO A 672 2.38 -9.80 -73.81
C PRO A 672 2.40 -8.81 -72.61
N GLU A 673 3.09 -7.67 -72.77
CA GLU A 673 3.60 -6.73 -71.73
C GLU A 673 2.61 -5.56 -71.40
N ARG A 674 2.83 -4.62 -70.45
CA ARG A 674 3.95 -3.64 -70.35
C ARG A 674 4.17 -3.01 -68.93
N ILE A 675 5.25 -2.24 -68.82
CA ILE A 675 6.01 -1.69 -67.65
C ILE A 675 6.20 -0.15 -67.87
N PRO A 676 6.51 0.77 -66.90
CA PRO A 676 7.24 0.61 -65.62
C PRO A 676 6.71 1.34 -64.34
N GLN A 677 7.43 1.12 -63.21
CA GLN A 677 7.54 2.03 -62.05
C GLN A 677 9.03 2.47 -61.85
N PRO A 678 9.31 3.62 -61.20
CA PRO A 678 10.63 3.98 -60.66
C PRO A 678 10.89 3.34 -59.26
N PRO A 679 12.15 3.32 -58.76
CA PRO A 679 12.55 2.43 -57.66
C PRO A 679 12.37 2.98 -56.23
N VAL A 680 12.35 2.08 -55.26
CA VAL A 680 12.47 2.33 -53.81
C VAL A 680 13.73 1.62 -53.29
N PRO A 681 14.55 2.22 -52.39
CA PRO A 681 15.79 1.60 -51.90
C PRO A 681 15.58 0.37 -51.01
N GLU A 682 16.61 -0.46 -50.93
CA GLU A 682 16.65 -1.68 -50.11
C GLU A 682 16.56 -1.38 -48.60
N ARG A 683 15.77 -2.19 -47.87
CA ARG A 683 15.94 -2.35 -46.43
C ARG A 683 16.80 -3.57 -46.16
N ASN A 684 17.92 -3.38 -45.46
CA ASN A 684 18.71 -4.49 -44.91
C ASN A 684 17.84 -5.34 -43.99
N ALA A 685 17.56 -6.58 -44.39
CA ALA A 685 16.97 -7.57 -43.51
C ALA A 685 18.02 -8.00 -42.48
N PHE A 686 17.87 -7.57 -41.23
CA PHE A 686 18.64 -8.12 -40.12
C PHE A 686 18.33 -9.62 -40.01
N ARG A 687 19.32 -10.42 -40.39
CA ARG A 687 19.22 -11.88 -40.47
C ARG A 687 19.24 -12.44 -39.05
N VAL A 688 18.05 -12.73 -38.50
CA VAL A 688 17.92 -13.47 -37.24
C VAL A 688 18.58 -14.84 -37.44
N THR A 689 19.78 -15.00 -36.87
CA THR A 689 20.50 -16.26 -36.80
C THR A 689 20.05 -17.01 -35.54
N PRO A 690 19.41 -18.18 -35.64
CA PRO A 690 19.10 -19.00 -34.48
C PRO A 690 20.40 -19.65 -33.96
N ASN A 691 21.15 -18.90 -33.15
CA ASN A 691 22.15 -19.43 -32.24
C ASN A 691 21.52 -19.62 -30.86
N GLU A 692 20.46 -20.43 -30.80
CA GLU A 692 20.18 -21.16 -29.56
C GLU A 692 21.30 -22.19 -29.42
N SER A 693 22.30 -21.87 -28.60
CA SER A 693 23.23 -22.86 -28.09
C SER A 693 22.45 -23.79 -27.16
N ASP A 694 22.43 -25.10 -27.45
CA ASP A 694 22.06 -26.12 -26.48
C ASP A 694 22.75 -25.79 -25.14
N SER A 695 21.98 -25.74 -24.05
CA SER A 695 22.49 -25.22 -22.78
C SER A 695 23.58 -26.14 -22.22
N GLU A 696 24.85 -25.77 -22.40
CA GLU A 696 25.97 -26.45 -21.74
C GLU A 696 25.74 -26.42 -20.22
N LEU A 697 25.72 -27.59 -19.60
CA LEU A 697 25.51 -27.70 -18.16
C LEU A 697 26.67 -27.00 -17.42
N PRO A 698 26.38 -26.08 -16.49
CA PRO A 698 27.41 -25.20 -15.93
C PRO A 698 28.49 -25.98 -15.19
N ASP A 699 29.75 -25.76 -15.58
CA ASP A 699 30.94 -26.41 -15.02
C ASP A 699 30.99 -26.38 -13.49
N VAL A 700 30.58 -25.26 -12.91
CA VAL A 700 30.49 -25.02 -11.47
C VAL A 700 29.15 -24.35 -11.17
N THR A 701 28.50 -24.77 -10.08
CA THR A 701 27.30 -24.11 -9.54
C THR A 701 27.61 -23.54 -8.16
N GLY A 702 27.03 -22.38 -7.83
CA GLY A 702 27.34 -21.66 -6.59
C GLY A 702 26.13 -21.26 -5.78
N LYS A 703 26.26 -21.22 -4.44
CA LYS A 703 25.26 -20.65 -3.53
C LYS A 703 25.83 -20.19 -2.21
N PHE A 704 25.30 -19.10 -1.67
CA PHE A 704 25.58 -18.66 -0.30
C PHE A 704 24.69 -19.40 0.71
N LYS A 705 25.30 -19.96 1.76
CA LYS A 705 24.64 -20.43 2.99
C LYS A 705 24.84 -19.38 4.09
N ILE A 706 23.81 -19.15 4.90
CA ILE A 706 23.89 -18.31 6.10
C ILE A 706 24.35 -19.19 7.28
N LEU A 707 25.32 -18.72 8.08
CA LEU A 707 25.91 -19.50 9.18
C LEU A 707 25.39 -19.11 10.58
N SER A 708 24.90 -17.88 10.73
CA SER A 708 24.36 -17.33 11.98
C SER A 708 23.05 -16.58 11.71
N PRO A 709 22.15 -16.41 12.70
CA PRO A 709 21.00 -15.53 12.56
C PRO A 709 21.42 -14.13 12.09
N LEU A 710 20.68 -13.58 11.13
CA LEU A 710 20.90 -12.25 10.59
C LEU A 710 20.19 -11.25 11.50
N VAL A 711 20.91 -10.58 12.40
CA VAL A 711 20.32 -9.67 13.40
C VAL A 711 21.04 -8.34 13.38
N LEU A 712 20.27 -7.25 13.43
CA LEU A 712 20.80 -5.89 13.49
C LEU A 712 21.77 -5.71 14.66
N GLY A 713 23.04 -5.36 14.37
CA GLY A 713 24.05 -5.08 15.39
C GLY A 713 25.00 -6.24 15.72
N GLU A 714 24.92 -7.36 15.00
CA GLU A 714 25.83 -8.50 15.11
C GLU A 714 26.56 -8.75 13.77
N ASP A 715 27.65 -9.51 13.78
CA ASP A 715 28.44 -9.80 12.56
C ASP A 715 27.72 -10.80 11.64
N ILE A 716 27.76 -10.53 10.33
CA ILE A 716 27.14 -11.40 9.32
C ILE A 716 28.15 -12.48 8.93
N ASN A 717 27.77 -13.75 9.06
CA ASN A 717 28.61 -14.91 8.76
C ASN A 717 27.98 -15.76 7.65
N LEU A 718 28.71 -15.95 6.55
CA LEU A 718 28.26 -16.66 5.35
C LEU A 718 29.28 -17.70 4.89
N LEU A 719 28.79 -18.69 4.14
CA LEU A 719 29.61 -19.66 3.42
C LEU A 719 29.18 -19.68 1.95
N LEU A 720 30.03 -19.18 1.06
CA LEU A 720 29.88 -19.47 -0.37
C LEU A 720 30.29 -20.92 -0.61
N VAL A 721 29.41 -21.69 -1.23
CA VAL A 721 29.63 -23.08 -1.61
C VAL A 721 29.61 -23.17 -3.13
N LEU A 722 30.74 -23.54 -3.71
CA LEU A 722 30.91 -23.76 -5.15
C LEU A 722 31.08 -25.26 -5.40
N ARG A 723 30.19 -25.86 -6.20
CA ARG A 723 30.21 -27.28 -6.53
C ARG A 723 30.63 -27.48 -7.97
N ASN A 724 31.73 -28.21 -8.18
CA ASN A 724 32.17 -28.63 -9.49
C ASN A 724 31.29 -29.79 -10.00
N LEU A 725 30.69 -29.64 -11.17
CA LEU A 725 29.83 -30.64 -11.80
C LEU A 725 30.57 -31.53 -12.81
N THR A 726 31.85 -31.24 -13.10
CA THR A 726 32.63 -31.96 -14.11
C THR A 726 33.53 -33.06 -13.53
N PRO A 727 34.02 -33.99 -14.37
CA PRO A 727 35.03 -34.97 -13.98
C PRO A 727 36.47 -34.39 -13.94
N PHE A 728 36.65 -33.09 -14.16
CA PHE A 728 37.96 -32.44 -14.24
C PHE A 728 38.20 -31.49 -13.06
N HIS A 729 39.46 -31.19 -12.73
CA HIS A 729 39.77 -30.14 -11.77
C HIS A 729 39.42 -28.77 -12.37
N ARG A 730 38.59 -27.99 -11.70
CA ARG A 730 38.20 -26.63 -12.13
C ARG A 730 38.89 -25.59 -11.23
N PRO A 731 39.95 -24.90 -11.71
CA PRO A 731 40.39 -23.67 -11.06
C PRO A 731 39.31 -22.59 -11.25
N VAL A 732 39.00 -21.85 -10.20
CA VAL A 732 38.01 -20.78 -10.19
C VAL A 732 38.61 -19.58 -9.47
N LYS A 733 38.60 -18.42 -10.13
CA LYS A 733 38.85 -17.11 -9.52
C LYS A 733 37.50 -16.53 -9.09
N ILE A 734 37.45 -15.96 -7.90
CA ILE A 734 36.22 -15.53 -7.24
C ILE A 734 36.42 -14.07 -6.82
N ASN A 735 35.68 -13.16 -7.44
CA ASN A 735 35.57 -11.78 -7.00
C ASN A 735 34.30 -11.67 -6.12
N LEU A 736 34.48 -11.28 -4.86
CA LEU A 736 33.41 -11.12 -3.89
C LEU A 736 33.12 -9.63 -3.68
N SER A 737 31.85 -9.25 -3.67
CA SER A 737 31.41 -7.91 -3.24
C SER A 737 30.23 -8.01 -2.28
N ALA A 738 30.05 -7.02 -1.42
CA ALA A 738 28.80 -6.79 -0.72
C ALA A 738 28.52 -5.29 -0.57
N SER A 739 27.24 -4.93 -0.62
CA SER A 739 26.77 -3.55 -0.59
C SER A 739 25.49 -3.42 0.24
N CYS A 740 25.36 -2.33 0.98
CA CYS A 740 24.07 -1.88 1.50
C CYS A 740 23.13 -1.57 0.32
N THR A 741 21.89 -2.05 0.36
CA THR A 741 20.87 -1.83 -0.69
C THR A 741 19.59 -1.23 -0.11
N LEU A 742 18.90 -0.41 -0.91
CA LEU A 742 17.52 -0.04 -0.65
C LEU A 742 16.59 -1.23 -0.93
N TYR A 743 15.36 -1.19 -0.41
CA TYR A 743 14.39 -2.25 -0.70
C TYR A 743 14.06 -2.38 -2.20
N THR A 744 14.22 -1.29 -2.97
CA THR A 744 14.12 -1.24 -4.44
C THR A 744 15.27 -1.95 -5.17
N GLY A 745 16.24 -2.51 -4.46
CA GLY A 745 17.41 -3.19 -5.02
C GLY A 745 18.60 -2.27 -5.30
N ARG A 746 18.36 -0.96 -5.51
CA ARG A 746 19.40 0.06 -5.78
C ARG A 746 20.47 0.10 -4.67
N ARG A 747 21.74 0.33 -5.04
CA ARG A 747 22.86 0.30 -4.09
C ARG A 747 23.02 1.64 -3.36
N VAL A 748 23.41 1.57 -2.09
CA VAL A 748 23.66 2.73 -1.21
C VAL A 748 25.15 2.95 -0.99
N ALA A 749 25.88 1.87 -0.66
CA ALA A 749 27.33 1.88 -0.52
C ALA A 749 27.90 0.46 -0.53
N ASP A 750 29.08 0.28 -1.12
CA ASP A 750 29.86 -0.95 -0.98
C ASP A 750 30.49 -1.03 0.42
N ILE A 751 30.45 -2.21 1.05
CA ILE A 751 30.87 -2.44 2.44
C ILE A 751 32.01 -3.46 2.57
N PHE A 752 32.19 -4.30 1.56
CA PHE A 752 33.15 -5.40 1.55
C PHE A 752 33.50 -5.77 0.11
N SER A 753 34.78 -6.02 -0.16
CA SER A 753 35.27 -6.72 -1.35
C SER A 753 36.47 -7.60 -0.99
N ASP A 754 36.63 -8.69 -1.73
CA ASP A 754 37.64 -9.73 -1.48
C ASP A 754 37.84 -10.57 -2.75
N GLN A 755 39.05 -11.09 -2.98
CA GLN A 755 39.37 -11.92 -4.15
C GLN A 755 40.07 -13.21 -3.72
N LYS A 756 39.55 -14.34 -4.19
CA LYS A 756 40.07 -15.69 -3.84
C LYS A 756 40.17 -16.57 -5.07
N SER A 757 41.15 -17.45 -5.09
CA SER A 757 41.32 -18.48 -6.12
C SER A 757 41.33 -19.87 -5.49
N VAL A 758 40.60 -20.81 -6.07
CA VAL A 758 40.46 -22.19 -5.56
C VAL A 758 40.48 -23.20 -6.70
N ILE A 759 41.04 -24.38 -6.47
CA ILE A 759 40.93 -25.51 -7.41
C ILE A 759 39.90 -26.50 -6.85
N ILE A 760 38.73 -26.55 -7.47
CA ILE A 760 37.64 -27.44 -7.07
C ILE A 760 37.87 -28.81 -7.72
N SER A 761 38.02 -29.84 -6.90
CA SER A 761 38.23 -31.21 -7.39
C SER A 761 36.96 -31.79 -8.05
N PRO A 762 37.07 -32.80 -8.93
CA PRO A 762 35.93 -33.40 -9.61
C PRO A 762 34.79 -33.79 -8.67
N SER A 763 33.56 -33.37 -8.98
CA SER A 763 32.34 -33.64 -8.18
C SER A 763 32.34 -33.18 -6.71
N GLN A 764 33.31 -32.35 -6.28
CA GLN A 764 33.44 -31.83 -4.91
C GLN A 764 32.86 -30.42 -4.73
N ASP A 765 32.58 -30.08 -3.47
CA ASP A 765 32.22 -28.74 -3.03
C ASP A 765 33.47 -28.02 -2.47
N ALA A 766 33.73 -26.79 -2.92
CA ALA A 766 34.64 -25.84 -2.28
C ALA A 766 33.86 -24.90 -1.36
N HIS A 767 34.44 -24.58 -0.21
CA HIS A 767 33.81 -23.82 0.87
C HIS A 767 34.60 -22.56 1.19
N ILE A 768 34.03 -21.39 0.90
CA ILE A 768 34.65 -20.08 1.13
C ILE A 768 33.88 -19.36 2.24
N SER A 769 34.53 -19.16 3.40
CA SER A 769 33.96 -18.40 4.51
C SER A 769 34.09 -16.90 4.27
N ILE A 770 33.04 -16.16 4.67
CA ILE A 770 32.92 -14.71 4.54
C ILE A 770 32.32 -14.17 5.85
N GLN A 771 32.97 -13.18 6.46
CA GLN A 771 32.48 -12.45 7.63
C GLN A 771 32.42 -10.96 7.27
N ILE A 772 31.28 -10.33 7.51
CA ILE A 772 31.07 -8.89 7.30
C ILE A 772 30.71 -8.28 8.67
N PRO A 773 31.67 -7.66 9.39
CA PRO A 773 31.42 -7.14 10.73
C PRO A 773 30.44 -5.97 10.76
N TYR A 774 29.71 -5.81 11.88
CA TYR A 774 28.78 -4.68 12.07
C TYR A 774 29.45 -3.32 11.81
N SER A 775 30.74 -3.19 12.15
CA SER A 775 31.50 -1.96 11.98
C SER A 775 31.61 -1.46 10.54
N GLN A 776 31.50 -2.36 9.54
CA GLN A 776 31.51 -2.02 8.11
C GLN A 776 30.15 -1.47 7.66
N TYR A 777 29.05 -2.18 7.95
CA TYR A 777 27.74 -1.87 7.38
C TYR A 777 26.90 -0.87 8.18
N GLN A 778 27.19 -0.64 9.47
CA GLN A 778 26.45 0.26 10.38
C GLN A 778 26.22 1.70 9.89
N LYS A 779 26.96 2.17 8.88
CA LYS A 779 26.88 3.56 8.35
C LYS A 779 25.98 3.71 7.13
N CYS A 780 25.75 2.65 6.36
CA CYS A 780 24.93 2.67 5.15
C CYS A 780 23.64 1.84 5.26
N LEU A 781 23.51 1.06 6.33
CA LEU A 781 22.30 0.28 6.57
C LEU A 781 21.11 1.23 6.80
N ASN A 782 20.16 1.18 5.87
CA ASN A 782 18.88 1.87 5.95
C ASN A 782 17.86 1.03 6.72
N ASN A 783 16.69 1.59 7.04
CA ASN A 783 15.63 0.91 7.80
C ASN A 783 15.09 -0.39 7.16
N GLY A 784 15.32 -0.61 5.85
CA GLY A 784 15.01 -1.89 5.20
C GLY A 784 15.92 -3.04 5.67
N ASN A 785 17.01 -2.74 6.37
CA ASN A 785 18.00 -3.69 6.89
C ASN A 785 18.63 -4.60 5.81
N MET A 786 18.73 -4.12 4.57
CA MET A 786 19.13 -4.91 3.40
C MET A 786 20.59 -4.76 2.99
N ILE A 787 21.20 -5.90 2.69
CA ILE A 787 22.56 -6.04 2.15
C ILE A 787 22.52 -7.09 1.02
N GLN A 788 23.06 -6.76 -0.14
CA GLN A 788 23.33 -7.73 -1.21
C GLN A 788 24.77 -8.23 -1.12
N VAL A 789 24.98 -9.53 -1.30
CA VAL A 789 26.30 -10.16 -1.44
C VAL A 789 26.39 -10.84 -2.80
N VAL A 790 27.51 -10.67 -3.49
CA VAL A 790 27.77 -11.18 -4.84
C VAL A 790 29.09 -11.96 -4.86
N ALA A 791 29.12 -13.04 -5.65
CA ALA A 791 30.34 -13.73 -6.04
C ALA A 791 30.34 -13.92 -7.56
N LEU A 792 31.19 -13.20 -8.27
CA LEU A 792 31.48 -13.47 -9.68
C LEU A 792 32.61 -14.51 -9.75
N CYS A 793 32.28 -15.69 -10.27
CA CYS A 793 33.19 -16.82 -10.40
C CYS A 793 33.64 -16.95 -11.85
N GLU A 794 34.92 -16.73 -12.10
CA GLU A 794 35.58 -16.82 -13.41
C GLU A 794 36.26 -18.19 -13.56
N LEU A 795 35.96 -18.87 -14.68
CA LEU A 795 36.40 -20.22 -15.02
C LEU A 795 37.40 -20.19 -16.21
N PRO A 796 38.09 -21.32 -16.50
CA PRO A 796 38.87 -21.45 -17.72
C PRO A 796 38.06 -21.13 -18.98
N PHE A 797 38.75 -20.62 -20.01
CA PHE A 797 38.16 -20.20 -21.29
C PHE A 797 37.17 -19.01 -21.19
N GLY A 798 37.12 -18.32 -20.05
CA GLY A 798 36.37 -17.07 -19.88
C GLY A 798 34.92 -17.24 -19.42
N HIS A 799 34.44 -18.47 -19.22
CA HIS A 799 33.09 -18.72 -18.71
C HIS A 799 32.91 -18.09 -17.32
N LYS A 800 31.74 -17.50 -17.07
CA LYS A 800 31.42 -16.80 -15.81
C LYS A 800 30.18 -17.39 -15.15
N VAL A 801 30.20 -17.44 -13.82
CA VAL A 801 29.05 -17.82 -12.98
C VAL A 801 28.85 -16.76 -11.92
N LEU A 802 27.77 -15.99 -12.01
CA LEU A 802 27.39 -15.03 -10.98
C LEU A 802 26.51 -15.69 -9.92
N VAL A 803 26.89 -15.55 -8.65
CA VAL A 803 26.06 -15.93 -7.50
C VAL A 803 25.64 -14.67 -6.77
N THR A 804 24.35 -14.45 -6.59
CA THR A 804 23.81 -13.32 -5.81
C THR A 804 23.05 -13.80 -4.57
N LYS A 805 23.09 -13.03 -3.49
CA LYS A 805 22.32 -13.29 -2.28
C LYS A 805 21.98 -12.01 -1.54
N ASP A 806 20.70 -11.67 -1.55
CA ASP A 806 20.14 -10.61 -0.73
C ASP A 806 19.86 -11.13 0.70
N LEU A 807 20.15 -10.26 1.66
CA LEU A 807 20.08 -10.48 3.11
C LEU A 807 19.19 -9.40 3.73
N VAL A 808 18.38 -9.78 4.71
CA VAL A 808 17.63 -8.87 5.58
C VAL A 808 18.08 -9.16 7.01
N LEU A 809 18.36 -8.11 7.80
CA LEU A 809 18.70 -8.25 9.22
C LEU A 809 17.46 -8.07 10.11
N ASP A 810 17.21 -9.02 11.00
CA ASP A 810 16.13 -8.98 11.98
C ASP A 810 16.27 -7.76 12.91
N ASN A 811 15.21 -6.97 13.05
CA ASN A 811 15.09 -5.99 14.12
C ASN A 811 14.85 -6.70 15.48
N PRO A 812 15.42 -6.22 16.59
CA PRO A 812 15.19 -6.82 17.91
C PRO A 812 13.72 -6.72 18.35
N PRO A 813 13.22 -7.69 19.13
CA PRO A 813 11.81 -7.78 19.49
C PRO A 813 11.35 -6.65 20.43
N LEU A 814 10.39 -5.86 19.96
CA LEU A 814 9.61 -4.92 20.76
C LEU A 814 8.41 -5.65 21.38
N GLN A 815 8.33 -5.71 22.72
CA GLN A 815 7.26 -6.45 23.41
C GLN A 815 6.20 -5.50 23.96
N ILE A 816 4.92 -5.77 23.68
CA ILE A 816 3.77 -4.98 24.15
C ILE A 816 2.84 -5.88 24.97
N LYS A 817 2.51 -5.49 26.20
CA LYS A 817 1.65 -6.25 27.12
C LYS A 817 0.61 -5.36 27.79
N ALA A 818 -0.67 -5.67 27.62
CA ALA A 818 -1.73 -5.11 28.45
C ALA A 818 -1.62 -5.62 29.91
N LEU A 819 -1.71 -4.71 30.88
CA LEU A 819 -1.67 -5.04 32.32
C LEU A 819 -3.07 -5.25 32.92
N SER A 820 -4.11 -4.71 32.28
CA SER A 820 -5.53 -4.91 32.60
C SER A 820 -6.32 -5.27 31.33
N LYS A 821 -7.61 -5.62 31.48
CA LYS A 821 -8.52 -5.77 30.33
C LYS A 821 -8.84 -4.39 29.75
N ALA A 822 -9.08 -4.32 28.44
CA ALA A 822 -9.58 -3.13 27.78
C ALA A 822 -11.11 -3.04 27.93
N VAL A 823 -11.61 -1.93 28.46
CA VAL A 823 -13.05 -1.64 28.63
C VAL A 823 -13.31 -0.21 28.12
N LEU A 824 -14.44 -0.02 27.45
CA LEU A 824 -14.84 1.26 26.89
C LEU A 824 -14.93 2.33 27.99
N HIS A 825 -14.24 3.46 27.78
CA HIS A 825 -14.13 4.58 28.70
C HIS A 825 -13.54 4.24 30.08
N GLU A 826 -12.69 3.21 30.18
CA GLU A 826 -11.88 2.94 31.38
C GLU A 826 -10.39 2.96 31.05
N THR A 827 -9.61 3.64 31.89
CA THR A 827 -8.15 3.75 31.70
C THR A 827 -7.47 2.41 31.98
N MET A 828 -6.66 1.96 31.02
CA MET A 828 -5.84 0.74 31.11
C MET A 828 -4.36 1.06 30.90
N THR A 829 -3.48 0.27 31.51
CA THR A 829 -2.02 0.41 31.34
C THR A 829 -1.47 -0.64 30.37
N LEU A 830 -0.68 -0.20 29.40
CA LEU A 830 0.14 -1.01 28.50
C LEU A 830 1.61 -0.93 28.95
N GLU A 831 2.26 -2.07 29.10
CA GLU A 831 3.69 -2.19 29.38
C GLU A 831 4.44 -2.51 28.08
N ILE A 832 5.31 -1.60 27.66
CA ILE A 832 6.16 -1.76 26.48
C ILE A 832 7.58 -2.07 26.96
N ARG A 833 8.25 -3.05 26.36
CA ARG A 833 9.62 -3.44 26.70
C ARG A 833 10.50 -3.48 25.45
N PHE A 834 11.68 -2.89 25.55
CA PHE A 834 12.68 -2.85 24.49
C PHE A 834 14.06 -3.23 25.05
N LYS A 835 14.95 -3.72 24.19
CA LYS A 835 16.36 -3.94 24.49
C LYS A 835 17.20 -3.34 23.38
N ASN A 836 18.19 -2.51 23.72
CA ASN A 836 19.18 -2.05 22.75
C ASN A 836 19.84 -3.28 22.07
N PRO A 837 19.77 -3.43 20.74
CA PRO A 837 20.41 -4.55 20.07
C PRO A 837 21.93 -4.41 20.04
N LEU A 838 22.46 -3.18 20.04
CA LEU A 838 23.83 -2.89 19.67
C LEU A 838 24.84 -3.17 20.80
N SER A 839 26.08 -3.37 20.38
CA SER A 839 27.30 -3.32 21.23
C SER A 839 27.70 -1.89 21.63
N VAL A 840 27.06 -0.86 21.05
CA VAL A 840 27.25 0.56 21.35
C VAL A 840 26.03 1.16 22.06
N PRO A 841 26.18 2.25 22.84
CA PRO A 841 25.05 2.96 23.42
C PRO A 841 24.24 3.68 22.34
N VAL A 842 22.90 3.67 22.47
CA VAL A 842 22.00 4.47 21.61
C VAL A 842 21.54 5.73 22.33
N LYS A 843 21.37 6.79 21.55
CA LYS A 843 20.96 8.14 21.96
C LYS A 843 19.81 8.63 21.08
N ASP A 844 19.27 9.79 21.42
CA ASP A 844 18.31 10.53 20.58
C ASP A 844 17.11 9.64 20.19
N CYS A 845 16.67 8.87 21.19
CA CYS A 845 15.66 7.84 21.06
C CYS A 845 14.27 8.43 21.35
N SER A 846 13.26 7.97 20.63
CA SER A 846 11.85 8.30 20.87
C SER A 846 10.98 7.05 20.84
N LEU A 847 9.87 7.13 21.58
CA LEU A 847 8.81 6.12 21.59
C LEU A 847 7.52 6.82 21.17
N LEU A 848 6.98 6.44 20.02
CA LEU A 848 5.71 6.93 19.49
C LEU A 848 4.67 5.82 19.55
N VAL A 849 3.45 6.12 20.01
CA VAL A 849 2.34 5.17 20.07
C VAL A 849 1.05 5.75 19.49
N GLU A 850 0.26 4.91 18.83
CA GLU A 850 -1.06 5.26 18.31
C GLU A 850 -2.02 4.06 18.25
N GLY A 851 -3.26 4.31 17.82
CA GLY A 851 -4.26 3.28 17.53
C GLY A 851 -5.67 3.84 17.58
N SER A 852 -6.38 3.80 16.45
CA SER A 852 -7.79 4.18 16.35
C SER A 852 -8.63 3.53 17.44
N GLY A 853 -9.47 4.33 18.11
CA GLY A 853 -10.32 3.88 19.21
C GLY A 853 -9.61 3.67 20.56
N LEU A 854 -8.29 3.83 20.64
CA LEU A 854 -7.50 3.66 21.86
C LEU A 854 -6.85 4.96 22.36
N VAL A 855 -6.34 5.79 21.44
CA VAL A 855 -5.81 7.14 21.69
C VAL A 855 -6.26 8.09 20.59
N ASP A 856 -6.48 9.37 20.91
CA ASP A 856 -7.10 10.36 20.02
C ASP A 856 -6.12 11.06 19.06
N ARG A 857 -4.81 10.78 19.21
CA ARG A 857 -3.67 11.36 18.49
C ARG A 857 -2.42 10.50 18.70
N GLN A 858 -1.36 10.71 17.92
CA GLN A 858 -0.05 10.15 18.24
C GLN A 858 0.49 10.68 19.58
N LEU A 859 0.97 9.78 20.44
CA LEU A 859 1.64 10.13 21.70
C LEU A 859 3.13 9.79 21.61
N THR A 860 3.99 10.80 21.72
CA THR A 860 5.46 10.65 21.58
C THR A 860 6.18 11.00 22.88
N ALA A 861 7.04 10.11 23.35
CA ALA A 861 7.91 10.30 24.51
C ALA A 861 9.39 10.28 24.09
N VAL A 862 10.18 11.19 24.68
CA VAL A 862 11.65 11.15 24.59
C VAL A 862 12.18 10.02 25.48
N VAL A 863 13.05 9.19 24.93
CA VAL A 863 13.64 8.04 25.62
C VAL A 863 15.07 8.39 26.06
N PRO A 864 15.45 8.16 27.33
CA PRO A 864 16.81 8.43 27.79
C PRO A 864 17.84 7.54 27.07
N PHE A 865 19.11 7.93 27.12
CA PHE A 865 20.21 7.13 26.55
C PHE A 865 20.18 5.69 27.07
N LEU A 866 20.46 4.72 26.20
CA LEU A 866 20.53 3.30 26.57
C LEU A 866 21.95 2.79 26.34
N LYS A 867 22.52 2.11 27.33
CA LYS A 867 23.83 1.45 27.26
C LYS A 867 23.79 0.25 26.31
N PRO A 868 24.96 -0.29 25.88
CA PRO A 868 25.03 -1.54 25.11
C PRO A 868 24.19 -2.65 25.75
N LYS A 869 23.36 -3.32 24.94
CA LYS A 869 22.49 -4.44 25.33
C LYS A 869 21.51 -4.16 26.51
N GLU A 870 21.33 -2.91 26.96
CA GLU A 870 20.45 -2.51 28.08
C GLU A 870 18.96 -2.72 27.76
N LYS A 871 18.15 -2.97 28.80
CA LYS A 871 16.70 -3.18 28.69
C LYS A 871 15.95 -2.01 29.32
N ILE A 872 14.97 -1.47 28.59
CA ILE A 872 14.07 -0.42 29.08
C ILE A 872 12.62 -0.90 29.07
N ARG A 873 11.82 -0.32 29.96
CA ARG A 873 10.37 -0.53 30.05
C ARG A 873 9.67 0.82 30.12
N PHE A 874 8.58 0.95 29.39
CA PHE A 874 7.63 2.06 29.47
C PHE A 874 6.29 1.56 30.00
N ARG A 875 5.52 2.47 30.58
CA ARG A 875 4.10 2.31 30.86
C ARG A 875 3.36 3.42 30.14
N VAL A 876 2.36 3.05 29.36
CA VAL A 876 1.46 3.98 28.67
C VAL A 876 0.07 3.74 29.22
N GLU A 877 -0.62 4.81 29.60
CA GLU A 877 -2.02 4.77 30.00
C GLU A 877 -2.89 5.21 28.81
N VAL A 878 -3.89 4.41 28.47
CA VAL A 878 -4.82 4.65 27.36
C VAL A 878 -6.25 4.46 27.85
N THR A 879 -7.21 5.20 27.29
CA THR A 879 -8.62 5.12 27.67
C THR A 879 -9.45 4.90 26.40
N PRO A 880 -9.85 3.66 26.10
CA PRO A 880 -10.52 3.33 24.84
C PRO A 880 -11.83 4.12 24.64
N TYR A 881 -12.03 4.62 23.43
CA TYR A 881 -13.22 5.40 23.02
C TYR A 881 -14.04 4.73 21.91
N LYS A 882 -13.55 3.65 21.29
CA LYS A 882 -14.34 2.75 20.43
C LYS A 882 -14.25 1.32 20.97
N ALA A 883 -15.37 0.59 20.96
CA ALA A 883 -15.42 -0.82 21.37
C ALA A 883 -14.98 -1.76 20.23
N GLY A 884 -14.87 -3.06 20.53
CA GLY A 884 -14.50 -4.08 19.56
C GLY A 884 -13.00 -4.40 19.57
N GLU A 885 -12.48 -4.92 18.46
CA GLU A 885 -11.05 -5.20 18.31
C GLU A 885 -10.32 -3.98 17.76
N LYS A 886 -9.20 -3.59 18.40
CA LYS A 886 -8.43 -2.39 18.08
C LYS A 886 -6.93 -2.69 18.13
N GLN A 887 -6.17 -2.17 17.17
CA GLN A 887 -4.72 -2.36 17.08
C GLN A 887 -3.99 -1.19 17.77
N PHE A 888 -3.20 -1.49 18.80
CA PHE A 888 -2.27 -0.53 19.41
C PHE A 888 -0.90 -0.66 18.73
N ILE A 889 -0.40 0.42 18.13
CA ILE A 889 0.85 0.44 17.37
C ILE A 889 1.91 1.23 18.14
N VAL A 890 3.15 0.75 18.11
CA VAL A 890 4.32 1.35 18.75
C VAL A 890 5.46 1.44 17.75
N ASN A 891 6.13 2.59 17.68
CA ASN A 891 7.42 2.77 17.03
C ASN A 891 8.47 3.21 18.07
N PHE A 892 9.57 2.47 18.17
CA PHE A 892 10.78 2.88 18.88
C PHE A 892 11.81 3.31 17.84
N LYS A 893 12.13 4.62 17.79
CA LYS A 893 13.07 5.19 16.83
C LYS A 893 14.34 5.69 17.52
N CYS A 894 15.48 5.57 16.86
CA CYS A 894 16.72 6.29 17.17
C CYS A 894 17.51 6.56 15.89
N LYS A 895 18.70 7.17 15.98
CA LYS A 895 19.57 7.42 14.81
C LYS A 895 19.97 6.15 14.03
N HIS A 896 19.94 4.97 14.65
CA HIS A 896 20.39 3.70 14.05
C HIS A 896 19.27 2.80 13.52
N PHE A 897 17.99 3.06 13.86
CA PHE A 897 16.85 2.21 13.49
C PHE A 897 15.50 2.83 13.83
N SER A 898 14.47 2.48 13.05
CA SER A 898 13.04 2.67 13.33
C SER A 898 12.39 1.28 13.51
N ILE A 899 12.00 0.93 14.74
CA ILE A 899 11.53 -0.44 15.09
C ILE A 899 10.07 -0.39 15.53
N LYS A 900 9.21 -1.05 14.77
CA LYS A 900 7.78 -1.11 15.03
C LYS A 900 7.33 -2.43 15.65
N GLY A 901 6.18 -2.38 16.31
CA GLY A 901 5.45 -3.53 16.80
C GLY A 901 4.03 -3.12 17.15
N TYR A 902 3.09 -4.06 17.12
CA TYR A 902 1.69 -3.79 17.40
C TYR A 902 1.08 -4.81 18.36
N LYS A 903 -0.10 -4.52 18.89
CA LYS A 903 -0.89 -5.45 19.69
C LYS A 903 -2.39 -5.24 19.51
N LEU A 904 -3.09 -6.28 19.05
CA LEU A 904 -4.56 -6.32 19.13
C LEU A 904 -5.04 -6.33 20.58
N LEU A 905 -6.03 -5.49 20.86
CA LEU A 905 -6.75 -5.35 22.13
C LEU A 905 -8.25 -5.48 21.86
N LYS A 906 -8.92 -6.36 22.60
CA LYS A 906 -10.38 -6.53 22.54
C LYS A 906 -11.04 -5.65 23.62
N VAL A 907 -11.54 -4.49 23.21
CA VAL A 907 -12.22 -3.51 24.04
C VAL A 907 -13.66 -3.96 24.29
N ALA A 908 -13.97 -4.31 25.54
CA ALA A 908 -15.33 -4.64 25.94
C ALA A 908 -16.22 -3.38 26.00
N SER A 909 -17.46 -3.51 25.52
CA SER A 909 -18.54 -2.59 25.90
C SER A 909 -18.89 -2.75 27.38
N LYS A 910 -19.53 -1.74 27.96
CA LYS A 910 -20.15 -1.82 29.30
C LYS A 910 -21.56 -2.38 29.23
#